data_AF-A0A0G1XAF9-F1
#
_entry.id   AF-A0A0G1XAF9-F1
#
_cell.length_a   1.000
_cell.length_b   1.000
_cell.length_c   1.000
_cell.angle_alpha   90.00
_cell.angle_beta   90.00
_cell.angle_gamma   90.00
#
_symmetry.space_group_name_H-M   'P 1'
#
loop_
_entity.id
_entity.type
_entity.pdbx_description
1 polymer ?
#
loop_
_entity_poly.entity_id
_entity_poly.type
_entity_poly.pdbx_seq_one_letter_code
_entity_poly.pdbx_strand_id
1 'polypeptide(L)'
;MIEIWKMVEKNKGPRDANPDTTPTSEEEMRAFFEEDRDFLRAYIGDDSIGIEPAPPGSSVKTLGIDLEKGKMYVNPDFFMQMKHSKKPYVLFHEFEHFRELRDLLAEKSGDKVWRKHRDKVQVSKRYSILDNTWDDVRMNRGVDSRAPALKDAKEALYKEDLFPETDFTKLPKHLQFAYTLLRERMVPNEACTVAPDVRAEIDRLRGIKSKSGVPLLEYASRPDIPPSVRIALQDKYLDPVSKRFFDEDVEQKKKDQQQQGDQGQGEGTGEDDPKSGKDPKKQQAANGAGQKPEKGQKGKGKNSEDQFKNEYAEYNEKNPDKALPAEDIDKAVKKYIEAKQKTGTEKTEEEMLQEAYAREAGVSVEDLRTYQNFWSEVENIQNPETNERVLEELRAIFRKIIAERMAPRLRPKLPTTEGEILARPADAVAAIKAGIQEPAVWETVEVHEKLLERFGNFDVTLVGDRSGSMQESDSDGAVKNVEQRKAIALTLEALTEFSRELDDVHRDLLYDLHVRTESWAFGGDKEIGILKPLSETLTEKERVAVYKTLGDTHGDETKDFKALERIKDSIPEEDWQRIADKKLRKIIIVLSDGNSSDQTAAQKAAKELRDRGVIVVGVGITKSGAAITTTYAPDGRVCEKAGQLGTTLGNLLKEHLKDL
;
A
#
# COMPACT_ATOMS: atom_id res chain seq x y z
N MET A 1 -38.13 17.83 -15.26
CA MET A 1 -37.56 16.64 -15.94
C MET A 1 -38.10 16.29 -17.36
N ILE A 2 -39.20 16.84 -17.90
CA ILE A 2 -39.60 16.55 -19.31
C ILE A 2 -39.17 17.62 -20.33
N GLU A 3 -38.87 18.86 -19.91
CA GLU A 3 -38.52 19.94 -20.86
C GLU A 3 -37.03 20.02 -21.25
N ILE A 4 -36.11 19.45 -20.47
CA ILE A 4 -34.67 19.44 -20.80
C ILE A 4 -34.40 18.63 -22.10
N TRP A 5 -35.21 17.60 -22.36
CA TRP A 5 -35.05 16.73 -23.53
C TRP A 5 -35.28 17.44 -24.88
N LYS A 6 -36.02 18.56 -24.90
CA LYS A 6 -36.33 19.31 -26.14
C LYS A 6 -35.30 20.37 -26.53
N MET A 7 -34.38 20.74 -25.65
CA MET A 7 -33.30 21.70 -25.98
C MET A 7 -32.08 21.03 -26.62
N VAL A 8 -31.81 19.77 -26.30
CA VAL A 8 -30.60 19.05 -26.76
C VAL A 8 -30.64 18.71 -28.25
N GLU A 9 -31.81 18.47 -28.84
CA GLU A 9 -31.94 18.18 -30.28
C GLU A 9 -31.60 19.38 -31.19
N LYS A 10 -31.66 20.63 -30.69
CA LYS A 10 -31.66 21.82 -31.54
C LYS A 10 -30.28 22.47 -31.79
N ASN A 11 -29.22 21.99 -31.13
CA ASN A 11 -27.88 22.58 -31.19
C ASN A 11 -26.82 21.73 -31.92
N LYS A 12 -27.22 20.70 -32.69
CA LYS A 12 -26.29 20.01 -33.60
C LYS A 12 -26.06 20.82 -34.87
N GLY A 13 -25.13 21.77 -34.81
CA GLY A 13 -24.48 22.32 -36.01
C GLY A 13 -23.66 21.23 -36.72
N PRO A 14 -23.50 21.30 -38.05
CA PRO A 14 -22.82 20.25 -38.81
C PRO A 14 -21.32 20.20 -38.43
N ARG A 15 -20.89 19.04 -37.93
CA ARG A 15 -19.47 18.67 -37.86
C ARG A 15 -19.23 17.56 -38.88
N ASP A 16 -18.49 17.88 -39.94
CA ASP A 16 -17.97 16.89 -40.87
C ASP A 16 -16.87 16.07 -40.16
N ALA A 17 -17.21 14.84 -39.75
CA ALA A 17 -16.25 13.84 -39.31
C ALA A 17 -16.80 12.42 -39.51
N ASN A 18 -15.88 11.48 -39.78
CA ASN A 18 -16.12 10.08 -40.12
C ASN A 18 -16.95 9.34 -39.03
N PRO A 19 -17.94 8.49 -39.37
CA PRO A 19 -18.92 7.98 -38.39
C PRO A 19 -18.48 6.74 -37.58
N ASP A 20 -17.23 6.29 -37.69
CA ASP A 20 -16.69 5.13 -36.94
C ASP A 20 -15.55 5.60 -36.02
N THR A 21 -15.59 5.18 -34.75
CA THR A 21 -14.73 5.56 -33.60
C THR A 21 -15.04 6.90 -32.90
N THR A 22 -16.24 7.04 -32.34
CA THR A 22 -16.43 7.92 -31.15
C THR A 22 -16.16 7.07 -29.90
N PRO A 23 -15.22 7.46 -29.01
CA PRO A 23 -14.97 6.69 -27.80
C PRO A 23 -16.21 6.66 -26.89
N THR A 24 -16.37 5.57 -26.15
CA THR A 24 -17.43 5.39 -25.16
C THR A 24 -17.15 6.19 -23.89
N SER A 25 -18.19 6.48 -23.09
CA SER A 25 -18.05 7.14 -21.77
C SER A 25 -17.00 6.44 -20.88
N GLU A 26 -16.90 5.12 -20.99
CA GLU A 26 -15.94 4.29 -20.24
C GLU A 26 -14.49 4.50 -20.71
N GLU A 27 -14.27 4.59 -22.03
CA GLU A 27 -12.93 4.85 -22.60
C GLU A 27 -12.45 6.26 -22.28
N GLU A 28 -13.32 7.27 -22.38
CA GLU A 28 -12.99 8.66 -22.00
C GLU A 28 -12.71 8.80 -20.50
N MET A 29 -13.47 8.12 -19.64
CA MET A 29 -13.17 8.04 -18.20
C MET A 29 -11.82 7.35 -17.94
N ARG A 30 -11.56 6.20 -18.57
CA ARG A 30 -10.30 5.46 -18.39
C ARG A 30 -9.10 6.28 -18.83
N ALA A 31 -9.22 7.04 -19.92
CA ALA A 31 -8.18 7.98 -20.36
C ALA A 31 -7.88 9.04 -19.29
N PHE A 32 -8.92 9.70 -18.75
CA PHE A 32 -8.76 10.66 -17.64
C PHE A 32 -8.06 10.03 -16.42
N PHE A 33 -8.49 8.83 -16.01
CA PHE A 33 -7.91 8.15 -14.84
C PHE A 33 -6.45 7.69 -15.03
N GLU A 34 -6.00 7.44 -16.26
CA GLU A 34 -4.61 7.11 -16.55
C GLU A 34 -3.75 8.37 -16.77
N GLU A 35 -4.29 9.40 -17.42
CA GLU A 35 -3.61 10.70 -17.63
C GLU A 35 -3.36 11.43 -16.30
N ASP A 36 -4.38 11.53 -15.45
CA ASP A 36 -4.30 12.17 -14.13
C ASP A 36 -3.86 11.20 -13.02
N ARG A 37 -3.46 9.94 -13.34
CA ARG A 37 -3.22 8.88 -12.35
C ARG A 37 -2.31 9.28 -11.20
N ASP A 38 -1.18 9.92 -11.53
CA ASP A 38 -0.16 10.28 -10.53
C ASP A 38 -0.59 11.53 -9.72
N PHE A 39 -1.41 12.41 -10.31
CA PHE A 39 -2.07 13.51 -9.60
C PHE A 39 -3.14 13.01 -8.63
N LEU A 40 -3.98 12.05 -9.06
CA LEU A 40 -4.97 11.39 -8.21
C LEU A 40 -4.28 10.69 -7.02
N ARG A 41 -3.22 9.92 -7.26
CA ARG A 41 -2.42 9.28 -6.19
C ARG A 41 -1.80 10.30 -5.23
N ALA A 42 -1.21 11.38 -5.75
CA ALA A 42 -0.63 12.44 -4.93
C ALA A 42 -1.67 13.18 -4.07
N TYR A 43 -2.90 13.38 -4.58
CA TYR A 43 -4.01 13.93 -3.79
C TYR A 43 -4.45 12.97 -2.68
N ILE A 44 -4.59 11.68 -3.01
CA ILE A 44 -5.03 10.62 -2.10
C ILE A 44 -4.04 10.47 -0.93
N GLY A 45 -2.74 10.39 -1.21
CA GLY A 45 -1.67 10.34 -0.21
C GLY A 45 -1.68 9.11 0.72
N ASP A 46 -2.43 8.07 0.35
CA ASP A 46 -2.70 6.89 1.17
C ASP A 46 -3.02 5.69 0.24
N ASP A 47 -2.04 4.82 0.00
CA ASP A 47 -2.17 3.67 -0.92
C ASP A 47 -3.19 2.61 -0.46
N SER A 48 -3.73 2.71 0.76
CA SER A 48 -4.81 1.84 1.22
C SER A 48 -6.18 2.22 0.64
N ILE A 49 -6.30 3.41 0.04
CA ILE A 49 -7.53 3.91 -0.59
C ILE A 49 -7.30 4.35 -2.03
N GLY A 50 -8.37 4.38 -2.82
CA GLY A 50 -8.27 4.71 -4.24
C GLY A 50 -9.60 5.10 -4.88
N ILE A 51 -9.50 5.74 -6.05
CA ILE A 51 -10.63 6.09 -6.90
C ILE A 51 -10.47 5.35 -8.22
N GLU A 52 -11.51 4.65 -8.67
CA GLU A 52 -11.47 3.81 -9.88
C GLU A 52 -12.77 3.95 -10.70
N PRO A 53 -12.76 3.70 -12.01
CA PRO A 53 -13.98 3.52 -12.80
C PRO A 53 -14.85 2.39 -12.25
N ALA A 54 -16.17 2.57 -12.24
CA ALA A 54 -17.10 1.53 -11.82
C ALA A 54 -17.04 0.31 -12.77
N PRO A 55 -17.03 -0.93 -12.25
CA PRO A 55 -16.94 -2.11 -13.11
C PRO A 55 -18.08 -2.20 -14.13
N PRO A 56 -17.83 -2.69 -15.36
CA PRO A 56 -18.86 -2.90 -16.37
C PRO A 56 -20.01 -3.77 -15.84
N GLY A 57 -21.25 -3.32 -16.05
CA GLY A 57 -22.45 -4.00 -15.55
C GLY A 57 -22.72 -3.87 -14.05
N SER A 58 -21.95 -3.05 -13.32
CA SER A 58 -22.26 -2.74 -11.91
C SER A 58 -23.55 -1.95 -11.75
N SER A 59 -24.20 -2.05 -10.58
CA SER A 59 -25.40 -1.28 -10.24
C SER A 59 -25.12 0.17 -9.82
N VAL A 60 -23.87 0.63 -9.96
CA VAL A 60 -23.38 1.95 -9.57
C VAL A 60 -23.90 2.99 -10.56
N LYS A 61 -24.83 3.84 -10.13
CA LYS A 61 -25.49 4.86 -10.99
C LYS A 61 -24.75 6.19 -11.05
N THR A 62 -23.96 6.49 -10.02
CA THR A 62 -23.33 7.79 -9.78
C THR A 62 -21.94 7.56 -9.20
N LEU A 63 -21.83 7.27 -7.91
CA LEU A 63 -20.62 6.74 -7.29
C LEU A 63 -20.90 5.35 -6.67
N GLY A 64 -19.84 4.69 -6.20
CA GLY A 64 -19.82 3.42 -5.49
C GLY A 64 -18.78 3.46 -4.37
N ILE A 65 -18.96 2.70 -3.28
CA ILE A 65 -17.89 2.51 -2.27
C ILE A 65 -17.68 1.04 -1.94
N ASP A 66 -16.43 0.67 -1.74
CA ASP A 66 -15.96 -0.62 -1.24
C ASP A 66 -14.97 -0.35 -0.09
N LEU A 67 -15.51 -0.31 1.13
CA LEU A 67 -14.75 -0.06 2.36
C LEU A 67 -13.78 -1.20 2.71
N GLU A 68 -13.95 -2.39 2.14
CA GLU A 68 -13.07 -3.54 2.37
C GLU A 68 -11.79 -3.44 1.51
N LYS A 69 -11.93 -2.93 0.27
CA LYS A 69 -10.80 -2.67 -0.64
C LYS A 69 -10.26 -1.24 -0.59
N GLY A 70 -10.92 -0.35 0.16
CA GLY A 70 -10.61 1.08 0.19
C GLY A 70 -10.96 1.84 -1.10
N LYS A 71 -11.86 1.32 -1.94
CA LYS A 71 -12.12 1.90 -3.27
C LYS A 71 -13.41 2.71 -3.35
N MET A 72 -13.32 3.91 -3.91
CA MET A 72 -14.45 4.65 -4.43
C MET A 72 -14.57 4.39 -5.94
N TYR A 73 -15.74 3.97 -6.40
CA TYR A 73 -16.03 3.71 -7.80
C TYR A 73 -16.80 4.88 -8.42
N VAL A 74 -16.51 5.24 -9.66
CA VAL A 74 -17.17 6.35 -10.38
C VAL A 74 -17.92 5.81 -11.60
N ASN A 75 -19.21 6.12 -11.74
CA ASN A 75 -19.98 5.76 -12.93
C ASN A 75 -19.52 6.62 -14.14
N PRO A 76 -19.16 6.01 -15.29
CA PRO A 76 -18.71 6.74 -16.47
C PRO A 76 -19.71 7.79 -17.00
N ASP A 77 -20.98 7.43 -17.13
CA ASP A 77 -22.00 8.33 -17.69
C ASP A 77 -22.31 9.52 -16.77
N PHE A 78 -22.26 9.32 -15.44
CA PHE A 78 -22.38 10.40 -14.46
C PHE A 78 -21.19 11.37 -14.54
N PHE A 79 -19.97 10.84 -14.59
CA PHE A 79 -18.75 11.64 -14.73
C PHE A 79 -18.71 12.45 -16.04
N MET A 80 -19.28 11.91 -17.13
CA MET A 80 -19.35 12.61 -18.41
C MET A 80 -20.40 13.73 -18.46
N GLN A 81 -21.40 13.73 -17.58
CA GLN A 81 -22.36 14.83 -17.45
C GLN A 81 -21.78 16.09 -16.76
N MET A 82 -20.64 15.96 -16.07
CA MET A 82 -20.00 17.06 -15.35
C MET A 82 -19.22 18.01 -16.28
N LYS A 83 -19.30 19.32 -16.04
CA LYS A 83 -18.46 20.34 -16.70
C LYS A 83 -16.98 20.05 -16.45
N HIS A 84 -16.18 19.93 -17.52
CA HIS A 84 -14.77 19.49 -17.46
C HIS A 84 -13.91 20.25 -16.44
N SER A 85 -14.07 21.57 -16.33
CA SER A 85 -13.32 22.42 -15.38
C SER A 85 -13.65 22.20 -13.90
N LYS A 86 -14.78 21.53 -13.60
CA LYS A 86 -15.26 21.27 -12.23
C LYS A 86 -15.11 19.80 -11.82
N LYS A 87 -14.82 18.90 -12.77
CA LYS A 87 -14.67 17.44 -12.54
C LYS A 87 -13.70 17.08 -11.41
N PRO A 88 -12.45 17.60 -11.35
CA PRO A 88 -11.52 17.20 -10.29
C PRO A 88 -12.00 17.63 -8.90
N TYR A 89 -12.64 18.80 -8.81
CA TYR A 89 -13.14 19.31 -7.53
C TYR A 89 -14.28 18.45 -6.98
N VAL A 90 -15.28 18.14 -7.81
CA VAL A 90 -16.41 17.28 -7.42
C VAL A 90 -15.91 15.88 -7.05
N LEU A 91 -14.98 15.31 -7.82
CA LEU A 91 -14.42 14.00 -7.53
C LEU A 91 -13.68 13.95 -6.18
N PHE A 92 -12.88 14.98 -5.88
CA PHE A 92 -12.16 15.06 -4.61
C PHE A 92 -13.08 15.37 -3.43
N HIS A 93 -14.12 16.18 -3.61
CA HIS A 93 -15.14 16.43 -2.58
C HIS A 93 -15.79 15.12 -2.11
N GLU A 94 -16.24 14.29 -3.06
CA GLU A 94 -16.87 12.99 -2.77
C GLU A 94 -15.88 11.98 -2.16
N PHE A 95 -14.61 12.06 -2.55
CA PHE A 95 -13.54 11.29 -1.92
C PHE A 95 -13.29 11.72 -0.47
N GLU A 96 -13.44 13.00 -0.11
CA GLU A 96 -13.38 13.44 1.28
C GLU A 96 -14.51 12.85 2.13
N HIS A 97 -15.74 12.77 1.60
CA HIS A 97 -16.86 12.09 2.27
C HIS A 97 -16.55 10.60 2.51
N PHE A 98 -16.02 9.89 1.51
CA PHE A 98 -15.57 8.51 1.65
C PHE A 98 -14.48 8.35 2.73
N ARG A 99 -13.52 9.29 2.75
CA ARG A 99 -12.41 9.31 3.70
C ARG A 99 -12.88 9.59 5.13
N GLU A 100 -13.79 10.55 5.35
CA GLU A 100 -14.39 10.78 6.67
C GLU A 100 -15.14 9.55 7.16
N LEU A 101 -15.91 8.87 6.30
CA LEU A 101 -16.61 7.65 6.67
C LEU A 101 -15.65 6.54 7.14
N ARG A 102 -14.54 6.34 6.43
CA ARG A 102 -13.49 5.38 6.82
C ARG A 102 -12.87 5.76 8.16
N ASP A 103 -12.45 7.02 8.30
CA ASP A 103 -11.79 7.53 9.51
C ASP A 103 -12.72 7.45 10.73
N LEU A 104 -14.02 7.75 10.55
CA LEU A 104 -15.06 7.57 11.58
C LEU A 104 -15.22 6.10 12.00
N LEU A 105 -15.17 5.14 11.07
CA LEU A 105 -15.29 3.71 11.39
C LEU A 105 -14.00 3.11 11.99
N ALA A 106 -12.86 3.78 11.80
CA ALA A 106 -11.61 3.47 12.49
C ALA A 106 -11.62 3.95 13.96
N GLU A 107 -12.39 4.99 14.31
CA GLU A 107 -12.49 5.46 15.69
C GLU A 107 -13.00 4.40 16.68
N LYS A 108 -12.55 4.49 17.94
CA LYS A 108 -13.02 3.65 19.04
C LYS A 108 -14.52 3.86 19.29
N SER A 109 -15.33 2.82 19.03
CA SER A 109 -16.81 2.88 19.01
C SER A 109 -17.40 3.76 17.90
N GLY A 110 -16.61 4.08 16.87
CA GLY A 110 -17.03 4.84 15.70
C GLY A 110 -18.21 4.21 14.95
N ASP A 111 -18.27 2.88 14.94
CA ASP A 111 -19.41 2.11 14.41
C ASP A 111 -20.75 2.44 15.11
N LYS A 112 -20.73 2.73 16.42
CA LYS A 112 -21.90 3.15 17.20
C LYS A 112 -22.23 4.62 16.96
N VAL A 113 -21.22 5.48 16.80
CA VAL A 113 -21.38 6.90 16.47
C VAL A 113 -22.03 7.02 15.08
N TRP A 114 -21.47 6.35 14.08
CA TRP A 114 -22.01 6.29 12.72
C TRP A 114 -23.46 5.79 12.70
N ARG A 115 -23.79 4.67 13.37
CA ARG A 115 -25.18 4.18 13.41
C ARG A 115 -26.13 5.21 14.00
N LYS A 116 -25.80 5.78 15.17
CA LYS A 116 -26.63 6.81 15.82
C LYS A 116 -26.80 8.07 14.96
N HIS A 117 -25.74 8.47 14.24
CA HIS A 117 -25.77 9.63 13.34
C HIS A 117 -26.65 9.34 12.12
N ARG A 118 -26.40 8.23 11.44
CA ARG A 118 -27.17 7.76 10.29
C ARG A 118 -28.66 7.61 10.61
N ASP A 119 -29.01 7.07 11.78
CA ASP A 119 -30.40 6.94 12.21
C ASP A 119 -31.10 8.31 12.36
N LYS A 120 -30.39 9.35 12.82
CA LYS A 120 -30.92 10.73 12.86
C LYS A 120 -31.16 11.30 11.46
N VAL A 121 -30.17 11.15 10.58
CA VAL A 121 -30.21 11.61 9.18
C VAL A 121 -31.36 10.95 8.43
N GLN A 122 -31.59 9.64 8.64
CA GLN A 122 -32.71 8.92 8.01
C GLN A 122 -34.09 9.32 8.54
N VAL A 123 -34.20 9.82 9.79
CA VAL A 123 -35.48 10.12 10.45
C VAL A 123 -35.94 11.58 10.30
N SER A 124 -35.03 12.55 10.19
CA SER A 124 -35.36 13.98 10.06
C SER A 124 -34.71 14.60 8.82
N LYS A 125 -35.54 15.05 7.87
CA LYS A 125 -35.07 15.76 6.66
C LYS A 125 -34.38 17.07 7.00
N ARG A 126 -34.90 17.79 8.00
CA ARG A 126 -34.26 19.02 8.52
C ARG A 126 -32.85 18.73 9.04
N TYR A 127 -32.67 17.64 9.79
CA TYR A 127 -31.35 17.23 10.25
C TYR A 127 -30.46 16.81 9.09
N SER A 128 -30.97 16.04 8.12
CA SER A 128 -30.23 15.63 6.90
C SER A 128 -29.66 16.82 6.13
N ILE A 129 -30.46 17.88 5.92
CA ILE A 129 -30.03 19.08 5.21
C ILE A 129 -28.99 19.86 6.01
N LEU A 130 -29.17 20.01 7.34
CA LEU A 130 -28.18 20.65 8.19
C LEU A 130 -26.86 19.87 8.22
N ASP A 131 -26.93 18.54 8.29
CA ASP A 131 -25.77 17.66 8.33
C ASP A 131 -25.00 17.76 7.02
N ASN A 132 -25.62 17.48 5.87
CA ASN A 132 -25.00 17.61 4.55
C ASN A 132 -24.33 18.99 4.39
N THR A 133 -25.08 20.08 4.58
CA THR A 133 -24.52 21.43 4.36
C THR A 133 -23.41 21.82 5.33
N TRP A 134 -23.35 21.25 6.54
CA TRP A 134 -22.23 21.46 7.46
C TRP A 134 -21.06 20.52 7.19
N ASP A 135 -21.32 19.32 6.69
CA ASP A 135 -20.32 18.32 6.35
C ASP A 135 -19.54 18.73 5.09
N ASP A 136 -20.25 19.24 4.08
CA ASP A 136 -19.69 19.89 2.90
C ASP A 136 -18.70 21.00 3.27
N VAL A 137 -18.97 21.78 4.32
CA VAL A 137 -18.02 22.80 4.80
C VAL A 137 -16.69 22.16 5.22
N ARG A 138 -16.71 20.96 5.83
CA ARG A 138 -15.50 20.21 6.15
C ARG A 138 -14.87 19.60 4.90
N MET A 139 -15.64 18.95 4.03
CA MET A 139 -15.10 18.29 2.82
C MET A 139 -14.41 19.28 1.90
N ASN A 140 -15.08 20.40 1.62
CA ASN A 140 -14.53 21.47 0.80
C ASN A 140 -13.26 22.08 1.39
N ARG A 141 -13.14 22.14 2.73
CA ARG A 141 -11.90 22.53 3.42
C ARG A 141 -10.79 21.47 3.34
N GLY A 142 -11.15 20.18 3.24
CA GLY A 142 -10.24 19.09 2.92
C GLY A 142 -9.62 19.29 1.52
N VAL A 143 -10.47 19.48 0.51
CA VAL A 143 -10.03 19.76 -0.87
C VAL A 143 -9.20 21.04 -0.95
N ASP A 144 -9.65 22.14 -0.33
CA ASP A 144 -8.92 23.42 -0.27
C ASP A 144 -7.52 23.30 0.37
N SER A 145 -7.30 22.29 1.22
CA SER A 145 -6.04 22.04 1.92
C SER A 145 -5.08 21.12 1.15
N ARG A 146 -5.59 20.16 0.36
CA ARG A 146 -4.78 19.23 -0.45
C ARG A 146 -4.56 19.74 -1.88
N ALA A 147 -5.59 20.31 -2.49
CA ALA A 147 -5.58 20.83 -3.85
C ALA A 147 -5.98 22.32 -3.87
N PRO A 148 -5.17 23.24 -3.29
CA PRO A 148 -5.50 24.66 -3.21
C PRO A 148 -5.69 25.33 -4.58
N ALA A 149 -5.17 24.75 -5.67
CA ALA A 149 -5.37 25.20 -7.04
C ALA A 149 -6.83 25.07 -7.53
N LEU A 150 -7.67 24.24 -6.90
CA LEU A 150 -9.06 24.02 -7.30
C LEU A 150 -10.05 25.01 -6.64
N LYS A 151 -9.57 26.01 -5.88
CA LYS A 151 -10.42 27.00 -5.19
C LYS A 151 -11.31 27.79 -6.12
N ASP A 152 -10.80 28.17 -7.30
CA ASP A 152 -11.57 28.93 -8.29
C ASP A 152 -12.67 28.04 -8.91
N ALA A 153 -12.39 26.76 -9.13
CA ALA A 153 -13.37 25.79 -9.62
C ALA A 153 -14.51 25.56 -8.59
N LYS A 154 -14.17 25.51 -7.30
CA LYS A 154 -15.15 25.51 -6.20
C LYS A 154 -16.00 26.76 -6.17
N GLU A 155 -15.39 27.95 -6.17
CA GLU A 155 -16.15 29.20 -6.13
C GLU A 155 -17.09 29.32 -7.34
N ALA A 156 -16.62 28.94 -8.54
CA ALA A 156 -17.46 28.88 -9.74
C ALA A 156 -18.58 27.82 -9.62
N LEU A 157 -18.36 26.66 -8.98
CA LEU A 157 -19.40 25.66 -8.73
C LEU A 157 -20.52 26.22 -7.83
N TYR A 158 -20.14 26.85 -6.71
CA TYR A 158 -21.10 27.43 -5.77
C TYR A 158 -21.83 28.66 -6.33
N LYS A 159 -21.18 29.49 -7.15
CA LYS A 159 -21.80 30.69 -7.76
C LYS A 159 -22.68 30.41 -8.98
N GLU A 160 -22.34 29.41 -9.80
CA GLU A 160 -23.02 29.18 -11.09
C GLU A 160 -24.07 28.06 -11.03
N ASP A 161 -23.79 27.00 -10.27
CA ASP A 161 -24.56 25.75 -10.36
C ASP A 161 -25.35 25.45 -9.06
N LEU A 162 -24.74 25.55 -7.88
CA LEU A 162 -25.37 25.12 -6.62
C LEU A 162 -26.15 26.22 -5.88
N PHE A 163 -25.53 27.39 -5.66
CA PHE A 163 -26.08 28.51 -4.88
C PHE A 163 -25.89 29.86 -5.61
N PRO A 164 -26.54 30.05 -6.77
CA PRO A 164 -26.44 31.30 -7.54
C PRO A 164 -27.19 32.47 -6.89
N GLU A 165 -28.23 32.20 -6.10
CA GLU A 165 -28.95 33.23 -5.34
C GLU A 165 -28.28 33.47 -3.97
N THR A 166 -28.19 34.74 -3.58
CA THR A 166 -27.67 35.17 -2.27
C THR A 166 -28.75 35.65 -1.31
N ASP A 167 -30.00 35.80 -1.76
CA ASP A 167 -31.13 36.19 -0.92
C ASP A 167 -31.97 34.96 -0.54
N PHE A 168 -31.78 34.50 0.69
CA PHE A 168 -32.50 33.35 1.23
C PHE A 168 -33.75 33.76 2.03
N THR A 169 -34.12 35.05 2.11
CA THR A 169 -35.24 35.51 2.97
C THR A 169 -36.59 34.87 2.66
N LYS A 170 -36.77 34.34 1.44
CA LYS A 170 -37.97 33.61 0.99
C LYS A 170 -38.05 32.16 1.50
N LEU A 171 -36.94 31.60 1.98
CA LEU A 171 -36.87 30.24 2.51
C LEU A 171 -37.30 30.21 3.99
N PRO A 172 -37.78 29.07 4.50
CA PRO A 172 -37.92 28.84 5.95
C PRO A 172 -36.62 29.13 6.71
N LYS A 173 -36.71 29.72 7.91
CA LYS A 173 -35.54 30.12 8.72
C LYS A 173 -34.54 28.99 8.97
N HIS A 174 -35.01 27.75 9.15
CA HIS A 174 -34.12 26.61 9.34
C HIS A 174 -33.27 26.28 8.11
N LEU A 175 -33.77 26.56 6.90
CA LEU A 175 -33.01 26.44 5.64
C LEU A 175 -32.10 27.65 5.42
N GLN A 176 -32.59 28.87 5.72
CA GLN A 176 -31.74 30.07 5.71
C GLN A 176 -30.49 29.87 6.56
N PHE A 177 -30.66 29.32 7.76
CA PHE A 177 -29.57 29.02 8.68
C PHE A 177 -28.55 28.03 8.09
N ALA A 178 -29.01 26.87 7.60
CA ALA A 178 -28.16 25.84 7.01
C ALA A 178 -27.40 26.34 5.77
N TYR A 179 -28.10 26.94 4.80
CA TYR A 179 -27.49 27.37 3.54
C TYR A 179 -26.49 28.52 3.74
N THR A 180 -26.74 29.42 4.70
CA THR A 180 -25.82 30.52 4.99
C THR A 180 -24.51 30.04 5.62
N LEU A 181 -24.55 29.01 6.47
CA LEU A 181 -23.34 28.40 7.03
C LEU A 181 -22.43 27.83 5.93
N LEU A 182 -23.02 27.20 4.91
CA LEU A 182 -22.28 26.67 3.76
C LEU A 182 -21.83 27.79 2.81
N ARG A 183 -22.76 28.57 2.25
CA ARG A 183 -22.51 29.52 1.16
C ARG A 183 -21.53 30.62 1.55
N GLU A 184 -21.65 31.21 2.74
CA GLU A 184 -20.70 32.23 3.21
C GLU A 184 -19.32 31.65 3.57
N ARG A 185 -19.21 30.32 3.75
CA ARG A 185 -17.90 29.67 3.97
C ARG A 185 -17.23 29.27 2.67
N MET A 186 -18.00 28.91 1.64
CA MET A 186 -17.50 28.57 0.30
C MET A 186 -17.16 29.79 -0.54
N VAL A 187 -17.88 30.90 -0.35
CA VAL A 187 -17.68 32.16 -1.05
C VAL A 187 -17.66 33.30 -0.01
N PRO A 188 -16.51 33.54 0.66
CA PRO A 188 -16.43 34.45 1.80
C PRO A 188 -16.63 35.94 1.46
N ASN A 189 -16.55 36.30 0.16
CA ASN A 189 -16.71 37.66 -0.33
C ASN A 189 -18.18 38.04 -0.63
N GLU A 190 -19.13 37.11 -0.49
CA GLU A 190 -20.55 37.31 -0.79
C GLU A 190 -21.41 36.94 0.44
N ALA A 191 -21.80 37.94 1.23
CA ALA A 191 -22.71 37.74 2.35
C ALA A 191 -24.14 37.46 1.84
N CYS A 192 -24.84 36.54 2.50
CA CYS A 192 -26.21 36.16 2.16
C CYS A 192 -27.23 37.05 2.89
N THR A 193 -28.31 37.40 2.21
CA THR A 193 -29.45 38.09 2.83
C THR A 193 -30.34 37.07 3.52
N VAL A 194 -30.57 37.25 4.82
CA VAL A 194 -31.37 36.36 5.69
C VAL A 194 -32.18 37.19 6.69
N ALA A 195 -33.14 36.54 7.35
CA ALA A 195 -33.89 37.13 8.45
C ALA A 195 -32.96 37.63 9.59
N PRO A 196 -33.29 38.75 10.27
CA PRO A 196 -32.41 39.35 11.27
C PRO A 196 -32.05 38.44 12.46
N ASP A 197 -32.96 37.56 12.86
CA ASP A 197 -32.76 36.59 13.93
C ASP A 197 -31.87 35.42 13.51
N VAL A 198 -32.01 34.94 12.27
CA VAL A 198 -31.08 33.98 11.64
C VAL A 198 -29.66 34.57 11.60
N ARG A 199 -29.51 35.83 11.16
CA ARG A 199 -28.20 36.53 11.16
C ARG A 199 -27.61 36.63 12.57
N ALA A 200 -28.38 37.11 13.53
CA ALA A 200 -27.95 37.28 14.92
C ALA A 200 -27.47 35.96 15.56
N GLU A 201 -28.13 34.84 15.22
CA GLU A 201 -27.77 33.52 15.73
C GLU A 201 -26.48 32.96 15.07
N ILE A 202 -26.29 33.18 13.76
CA ILE A 202 -25.04 32.87 13.06
C ILE A 202 -23.87 33.67 13.66
N ASP A 203 -24.06 34.96 13.89
CA ASP A 203 -23.02 35.82 14.44
C ASP A 203 -22.75 35.50 15.93
N ARG A 204 -23.76 35.08 16.69
CA ARG A 204 -23.57 34.50 18.04
C ARG A 204 -22.67 33.26 17.98
N LEU A 205 -22.91 32.33 17.06
CA LEU A 205 -22.11 31.11 16.90
C LEU A 205 -20.66 31.43 16.47
N ARG A 206 -20.46 32.40 15.59
CA ARG A 206 -19.13 32.95 15.21
C ARG A 206 -18.40 33.55 16.41
N GLY A 207 -19.14 34.16 17.34
CA GLY A 207 -18.61 34.74 18.57
C GLY A 207 -18.16 33.73 19.63
N ILE A 208 -18.60 32.46 19.56
CA ILE A 208 -18.19 31.43 20.53
C ILE A 208 -16.72 31.06 20.30
N LYS A 209 -15.92 31.15 21.36
CA LYS A 209 -14.50 30.78 21.37
C LYS A 209 -14.17 29.79 22.49
N SER A 210 -13.14 28.97 22.27
CA SER A 210 -12.54 28.14 23.32
C SER A 210 -11.83 29.00 24.38
N LYS A 211 -11.41 28.40 25.50
CA LYS A 211 -10.52 29.06 26.48
C LYS A 211 -9.19 29.51 25.87
N SER A 212 -8.75 28.89 24.78
CA SER A 212 -7.55 29.26 24.00
C SER A 212 -7.85 30.25 22.85
N GLY A 213 -9.06 30.81 22.77
CA GLY A 213 -9.44 31.83 21.79
C GLY A 213 -9.84 31.30 20.40
N VAL A 214 -9.84 29.98 20.18
CA VAL A 214 -10.18 29.36 18.88
C VAL A 214 -11.69 29.44 18.64
N PRO A 215 -12.18 29.99 17.50
CA PRO A 215 -13.62 30.08 17.21
C PRO A 215 -14.26 28.70 17.00
N LEU A 216 -15.50 28.53 17.48
CA LEU A 216 -16.24 27.27 17.42
C LEU A 216 -16.42 26.75 15.99
N LEU A 217 -17.00 27.57 15.10
CA LEU A 217 -17.29 27.17 13.72
C LEU A 217 -16.01 26.88 12.92
N GLU A 218 -14.92 27.59 13.25
CA GLU A 218 -13.62 27.36 12.63
C GLU A 218 -13.01 26.03 13.07
N TYR A 219 -13.08 25.69 14.35
CA TYR A 219 -12.61 24.40 14.88
C TYR A 219 -13.48 23.22 14.40
N ALA A 220 -14.80 23.36 14.48
CA ALA A 220 -15.77 22.30 14.17
C ALA A 220 -15.85 21.92 12.68
N SER A 221 -15.18 22.68 11.80
CA SER A 221 -15.08 22.40 10.36
C SER A 221 -13.64 22.08 9.89
N ARG A 222 -12.68 21.91 10.79
CA ARG A 222 -11.32 21.51 10.38
C ARG A 222 -11.32 20.07 9.84
N PRO A 223 -10.55 19.77 8.79
CA PRO A 223 -10.45 18.40 8.27
C PRO A 223 -9.65 17.47 9.19
N ASP A 224 -8.87 17.99 10.15
CA ASP A 224 -7.94 17.24 11.01
C ASP A 224 -8.49 16.89 12.41
N ILE A 225 -9.75 17.25 12.73
CA ILE A 225 -10.40 16.81 13.97
C ILE A 225 -11.09 15.45 13.79
N PRO A 226 -11.22 14.61 14.84
CA PRO A 226 -11.94 13.34 14.73
C PRO A 226 -13.38 13.53 14.23
N PRO A 227 -13.86 12.74 13.25
CA PRO A 227 -15.24 12.79 12.76
C PRO A 227 -16.32 12.73 13.86
N SER A 228 -16.13 11.92 14.90
CA SER A 228 -17.06 11.87 16.03
C SER A 228 -17.16 13.20 16.80
N VAL A 229 -16.08 13.99 16.81
CA VAL A 229 -16.04 15.33 17.43
C VAL A 229 -16.78 16.35 16.58
N ARG A 230 -16.69 16.29 15.24
CA ARG A 230 -17.53 17.11 14.34
C ARG A 230 -19.01 16.88 14.65
N ILE A 231 -19.44 15.62 14.58
CA ILE A 231 -20.83 15.22 14.81
C ILE A 231 -21.31 15.68 16.20
N ALA A 232 -20.49 15.48 17.24
CA ALA A 232 -20.82 15.93 18.60
C ALA A 232 -20.92 17.46 18.75
N LEU A 233 -20.13 18.24 18.01
CA LEU A 233 -20.21 19.71 18.02
C LEU A 233 -21.44 20.22 17.25
N GLN A 234 -21.78 19.61 16.11
CA GLN A 234 -23.00 19.88 15.36
C GLN A 234 -24.25 19.59 16.21
N ASP A 235 -24.33 18.40 16.81
CA ASP A 235 -25.40 17.98 17.74
C ASP A 235 -25.60 18.94 18.91
N LYS A 236 -24.50 19.53 19.40
CA LYS A 236 -24.50 20.37 20.61
C LYS A 236 -24.79 21.84 20.32
N TYR A 237 -24.38 22.37 19.17
CA TYR A 237 -24.41 23.81 18.89
C TYR A 237 -25.24 24.21 17.67
N LEU A 238 -25.32 23.39 16.63
CA LEU A 238 -26.00 23.72 15.37
C LEU A 238 -27.41 23.13 15.30
N ASP A 239 -27.56 21.86 15.69
CA ASP A 239 -28.86 21.17 15.67
C ASP A 239 -29.92 21.86 16.54
N PRO A 240 -29.64 22.30 17.79
CA PRO A 240 -30.63 22.98 18.62
C PRO A 240 -31.11 24.30 18.02
N VAL A 241 -30.25 25.00 17.27
CA VAL A 241 -30.59 26.25 16.58
C VAL A 241 -31.50 25.97 15.38
N SER A 242 -31.08 25.05 14.50
CA SER A 242 -31.87 24.64 13.35
C SER A 242 -33.24 24.09 13.77
N LYS A 243 -33.30 23.32 14.86
CA LYS A 243 -34.56 22.81 15.42
C LYS A 243 -35.45 23.96 15.94
N ARG A 244 -34.90 24.94 16.66
CA ARG A 244 -35.67 26.10 17.14
C ARG A 244 -36.31 26.86 15.97
N PHE A 245 -35.53 27.17 14.94
CA PHE A 245 -36.04 27.83 13.74
C PHE A 245 -37.07 26.99 12.99
N PHE A 246 -36.90 25.67 12.92
CA PHE A 246 -37.90 24.77 12.34
C PHE A 246 -39.21 24.76 13.14
N ASP A 247 -39.14 24.72 14.47
CA ASP A 247 -40.33 24.81 15.32
C ASP A 247 -41.06 26.16 15.10
N GLU A 248 -40.32 27.26 14.97
CA GLU A 248 -40.87 28.58 14.61
C GLU A 248 -41.52 28.59 13.22
N ASP A 249 -40.85 28.04 12.19
CA ASP A 249 -41.37 27.96 10.81
C ASP A 249 -42.66 27.12 10.74
N VAL A 250 -42.74 26.02 11.52
CA VAL A 250 -43.96 25.19 11.65
C VAL A 250 -45.10 25.98 12.28
N GLU A 251 -44.84 26.73 13.35
CA GLU A 251 -45.86 27.59 13.97
C GLU A 251 -46.28 28.75 13.06
N GLN A 252 -45.38 29.29 12.24
CA GLN A 252 -45.73 30.31 11.26
C GLN A 252 -46.62 29.73 10.15
N LYS A 253 -46.24 28.61 9.51
CA LYS A 253 -47.08 27.97 8.49
C LYS A 253 -48.47 27.57 9.01
N LYS A 254 -48.60 27.18 10.28
CA LYS A 254 -49.91 26.94 10.91
C LYS A 254 -50.75 28.21 11.01
N LYS A 255 -50.15 29.35 11.39
CA LYS A 255 -50.86 30.65 11.45
C LYS A 255 -51.27 31.13 10.06
N ASP A 256 -50.39 31.01 9.07
CA ASP A 256 -50.69 31.41 7.68
C ASP A 256 -51.85 30.59 7.10
N GLN A 257 -51.87 29.27 7.36
CA GLN A 257 -52.98 28.39 6.98
C GLN A 257 -54.30 28.72 7.71
N GLN A 258 -54.23 29.16 8.97
CA GLN A 258 -55.42 29.62 9.71
C GLN A 258 -55.94 30.96 9.18
N GLN A 259 -55.05 31.90 8.83
CA GLN A 259 -55.43 33.20 8.25
C GLN A 259 -55.99 33.07 6.83
N GLN A 260 -55.46 32.15 6.01
CA GLN A 260 -56.07 31.82 4.70
C GLN A 260 -57.43 31.12 4.83
N GLY A 261 -57.65 30.34 5.90
CA GLY A 261 -58.96 29.75 6.18
C GLY A 261 -60.04 30.76 6.57
N ASP A 262 -59.66 31.89 7.16
CA ASP A 262 -60.58 32.93 7.68
C ASP A 262 -60.91 34.03 6.64
N GLN A 263 -60.16 34.10 5.53
CA GLN A 263 -60.46 34.95 4.37
C GLN A 263 -61.33 34.25 3.30
N GLY A 264 -61.72 32.99 3.56
CA GLY A 264 -62.49 32.13 2.64
C GLY A 264 -64.02 32.17 2.80
N GLN A 265 -64.61 33.28 3.25
CA GLN A 265 -66.07 33.47 3.24
C GLN A 265 -66.48 34.70 2.40
N GLY A 266 -66.75 34.45 1.12
CA GLY A 266 -67.32 35.43 0.20
C GLY A 266 -67.73 34.80 -1.14
N GLU A 267 -69.04 34.68 -1.36
CA GLU A 267 -69.76 34.50 -2.65
C GLU A 267 -69.16 33.48 -3.66
N GLY A 268 -69.72 32.28 -3.88
CA GLY A 268 -71.09 32.05 -4.36
C GLY A 268 -71.05 31.25 -5.67
N THR A 269 -72.03 30.36 -5.90
CA THR A 269 -72.17 29.43 -7.06
C THR A 269 -71.08 28.34 -7.18
N GLY A 270 -71.36 27.04 -7.28
CA GLY A 270 -72.64 26.31 -7.26
C GLY A 270 -73.04 25.76 -8.63
N GLU A 271 -72.54 24.57 -8.98
CA GLU A 271 -73.19 23.65 -9.93
C GLU A 271 -72.69 22.20 -9.71
N ASP A 272 -73.55 21.23 -10.02
CA ASP A 272 -73.43 19.82 -9.64
C ASP A 272 -72.60 18.95 -10.63
N ASP A 273 -71.87 17.96 -10.09
CA ASP A 273 -71.93 16.49 -10.33
C ASP A 273 -72.35 15.91 -11.73
N PRO A 274 -72.14 14.61 -12.04
CA PRO A 274 -70.95 13.74 -12.00
C PRO A 274 -70.75 12.93 -13.33
N LYS A 275 -69.97 11.82 -13.25
CA LYS A 275 -69.85 10.62 -14.17
C LYS A 275 -68.66 10.65 -15.12
N SER A 276 -68.06 9.53 -15.54
CA SER A 276 -68.11 8.09 -15.14
C SER A 276 -66.91 7.40 -15.82
N GLY A 277 -66.41 6.22 -15.42
CA GLY A 277 -66.97 5.22 -14.52
C GLY A 277 -66.05 4.01 -14.34
N LYS A 278 -66.44 3.16 -13.38
CA LYS A 278 -66.00 1.77 -13.27
C LYS A 278 -66.72 0.93 -14.35
N ASP A 279 -66.45 -0.33 -14.63
CA ASP A 279 -66.15 -1.53 -13.80
C ASP A 279 -66.07 -2.74 -14.81
N PRO A 280 -66.14 -4.06 -14.48
CA PRO A 280 -65.93 -4.79 -13.21
C PRO A 280 -65.27 -6.22 -13.32
N LYS A 281 -65.26 -6.94 -12.18
CA LYS A 281 -65.24 -8.44 -11.98
C LYS A 281 -63.86 -9.13 -11.93
N LYS A 282 -63.60 -10.13 -11.06
CA LYS A 282 -64.40 -10.86 -10.01
C LYS A 282 -63.42 -11.50 -8.98
N GLN A 283 -63.67 -11.48 -7.65
CA GLN A 283 -64.28 -12.54 -6.78
C GLN A 283 -63.55 -13.91 -6.84
N GLN A 284 -63.21 -14.65 -5.77
CA GLN A 284 -63.87 -15.06 -4.50
C GLN A 284 -62.78 -15.70 -3.54
N ALA A 285 -62.92 -16.04 -2.24
CA ALA A 285 -63.93 -15.81 -1.19
C ALA A 285 -63.41 -16.00 0.28
N ALA A 286 -63.84 -15.14 1.20
CA ALA A 286 -64.52 -15.42 2.49
C ALA A 286 -64.03 -16.45 3.54
N ASN A 287 -63.83 -15.97 4.78
CA ASN A 287 -64.51 -16.43 6.01
C ASN A 287 -64.32 -15.37 7.13
N GLY A 288 -65.24 -15.25 8.09
CA GLY A 288 -65.13 -14.24 9.15
C GLY A 288 -66.03 -14.50 10.36
N ALA A 289 -65.83 -13.74 11.45
CA ALA A 289 -66.75 -13.61 12.58
C ALA A 289 -66.35 -12.45 13.53
N GLY A 290 -67.35 -11.78 14.12
CA GLY A 290 -67.24 -11.12 15.45
C GLY A 290 -66.70 -9.68 15.53
N GLN A 291 -67.60 -8.71 15.72
CA GLN A 291 -67.28 -7.37 16.25
C GLN A 291 -67.62 -7.26 17.75
N LYS A 292 -66.70 -6.71 18.57
CA LYS A 292 -66.90 -5.74 19.70
C LYS A 292 -65.66 -5.73 20.65
N PRO A 293 -65.38 -4.65 21.42
CA PRO A 293 -65.06 -3.31 20.92
C PRO A 293 -63.92 -2.64 21.74
N GLU A 294 -62.72 -2.40 21.18
CA GLU A 294 -61.64 -1.72 21.93
C GLU A 294 -61.43 -0.24 21.60
N LYS A 295 -61.78 0.57 22.61
CA LYS A 295 -61.26 1.88 23.00
C LYS A 295 -60.19 2.52 22.08
N GLY A 296 -60.65 3.52 21.32
CA GLY A 296 -59.98 4.81 21.12
C GLY A 296 -58.46 4.84 20.96
N GLN A 297 -57.97 4.60 19.74
CA GLN A 297 -56.67 5.12 19.32
C GLN A 297 -56.84 6.51 18.72
N LYS A 298 -56.21 7.50 19.37
CA LYS A 298 -56.03 8.85 18.83
C LYS A 298 -55.33 8.75 17.46
N GLY A 299 -55.79 9.53 16.48
CA GLY A 299 -55.21 9.52 15.13
C GLY A 299 -53.71 9.79 15.15
N LYS A 300 -52.95 9.02 14.37
CA LYS A 300 -51.53 9.30 14.10
C LYS A 300 -51.41 10.71 13.53
N GLY A 301 -50.68 11.60 14.22
CA GLY A 301 -50.43 12.95 13.74
C GLY A 301 -49.64 12.94 12.43
N LYS A 302 -49.94 13.89 11.53
CA LYS A 302 -49.08 14.17 10.36
C LYS A 302 -47.69 14.59 10.84
N ASN A 303 -46.65 14.17 10.12
CA ASN A 303 -45.28 14.66 10.36
C ASN A 303 -45.22 16.17 10.06
N SER A 304 -44.71 17.00 10.99
CA SER A 304 -44.59 18.45 10.76
C SER A 304 -43.65 18.78 9.60
N GLU A 305 -42.64 17.94 9.32
CA GLU A 305 -41.75 18.10 8.16
C GLU A 305 -42.49 18.00 6.82
N ASP A 306 -43.69 17.42 6.78
CA ASP A 306 -44.50 17.34 5.55
C ASP A 306 -44.93 18.73 5.03
N GLN A 307 -44.87 19.77 5.89
CA GLN A 307 -45.19 21.15 5.53
C GLN A 307 -44.12 21.81 4.65
N PHE A 308 -42.93 21.22 4.52
CA PHE A 308 -41.79 21.76 3.75
C PHE A 308 -41.34 20.82 2.62
N LYS A 309 -42.23 19.93 2.16
CA LYS A 309 -41.92 18.93 1.12
C LYS A 309 -41.41 19.53 -0.18
N ASN A 310 -41.88 20.73 -0.55
CA ASN A 310 -41.50 21.37 -1.80
C ASN A 310 -40.08 21.94 -1.68
N GLU A 311 -39.80 22.66 -0.60
CA GLU A 311 -38.49 23.24 -0.29
C GLU A 311 -37.41 22.14 -0.14
N TYR A 312 -37.76 21.02 0.49
CA TYR A 312 -36.88 19.85 0.57
C TYR A 312 -36.72 19.12 -0.77
N ALA A 313 -37.73 19.15 -1.66
CA ALA A 313 -37.60 18.57 -3.00
C ALA A 313 -36.72 19.44 -3.90
N GLU A 314 -36.86 20.76 -3.83
CA GLU A 314 -36.02 21.72 -4.53
C GLU A 314 -34.55 21.64 -4.06
N TYR A 315 -34.32 21.48 -2.74
CA TYR A 315 -33.01 21.17 -2.21
C TYR A 315 -32.41 19.92 -2.87
N ASN A 316 -33.15 18.81 -2.88
CA ASN A 316 -32.71 17.54 -3.47
C ASN A 316 -32.54 17.58 -5.00
N GLU A 317 -33.14 18.55 -5.71
CA GLU A 317 -32.94 18.73 -7.16
C GLU A 317 -31.67 19.55 -7.45
N LYS A 318 -31.40 20.60 -6.65
CA LYS A 318 -30.21 21.46 -6.78
C LYS A 318 -28.95 20.85 -6.17
N ASN A 319 -29.12 20.11 -5.08
CA ASN A 319 -28.09 19.37 -4.36
C ASN A 319 -28.60 17.92 -4.29
N PRO A 320 -28.39 17.10 -5.34
CA PRO A 320 -28.77 15.69 -5.33
C PRO A 320 -28.00 14.99 -4.22
N ASP A 321 -28.67 14.88 -3.06
CA ASP A 321 -28.14 14.63 -1.70
C ASP A 321 -27.28 13.35 -1.55
N LYS A 322 -27.20 12.54 -2.62
CA LYS A 322 -26.71 11.16 -2.66
C LYS A 322 -26.09 10.83 -4.02
N ALA A 323 -24.85 11.26 -4.24
CA ALA A 323 -23.97 10.59 -5.19
C ALA A 323 -23.77 9.09 -4.83
N LEU A 324 -24.00 8.72 -3.56
CA LEU A 324 -24.21 7.33 -3.13
C LEU A 324 -25.57 7.08 -2.43
N PRO A 325 -26.39 6.11 -2.87
CA PRO A 325 -27.61 5.71 -2.15
C PRO A 325 -27.30 5.26 -0.72
N ALA A 326 -28.11 5.70 0.25
CA ALA A 326 -27.89 5.40 1.67
C ALA A 326 -27.98 3.89 1.99
N GLU A 327 -28.74 3.12 1.21
CA GLU A 327 -28.81 1.65 1.33
C GLU A 327 -27.49 0.98 0.93
N ASP A 328 -26.78 1.53 -0.05
CA ASP A 328 -25.47 1.03 -0.48
C ASP A 328 -24.38 1.39 0.55
N ILE A 329 -24.45 2.58 1.17
CA ILE A 329 -23.61 2.93 2.34
C ILE A 329 -23.89 1.94 3.48
N ASP A 330 -25.16 1.75 3.88
CA ASP A 330 -25.55 0.85 4.98
C ASP A 330 -25.04 -0.59 4.74
N LYS A 331 -25.11 -1.07 3.49
CA LYS A 331 -24.64 -2.39 3.07
C LYS A 331 -23.11 -2.49 3.09
N ALA A 332 -22.40 -1.48 2.61
CA ALA A 332 -20.93 -1.43 2.63
C ALA A 332 -20.40 -1.39 4.06
N VAL A 333 -20.95 -0.51 4.91
CA VAL A 333 -20.55 -0.39 6.32
C VAL A 333 -20.87 -1.66 7.11
N LYS A 334 -22.03 -2.29 6.86
CA LYS A 334 -22.35 -3.58 7.49
C LYS A 334 -21.34 -4.67 7.13
N LYS A 335 -21.01 -4.82 5.84
CA LYS A 335 -19.96 -5.76 5.39
C LYS A 335 -18.62 -5.48 6.06
N TYR A 336 -18.19 -4.21 6.08
CA TYR A 336 -16.94 -3.79 6.69
C TYR A 336 -16.86 -4.12 8.19
N ILE A 337 -17.94 -3.85 8.94
CA ILE A 337 -18.03 -4.21 10.37
C ILE A 337 -18.02 -5.74 10.56
N GLU A 338 -18.74 -6.50 9.74
CA GLU A 338 -18.73 -7.97 9.77
C GLU A 338 -17.35 -8.54 9.43
N ALA A 339 -16.61 -7.93 8.50
CA ALA A 339 -15.23 -8.28 8.18
C ALA A 339 -14.30 -7.99 9.35
N LYS A 340 -14.30 -6.76 9.89
CA LYS A 340 -13.51 -6.34 11.07
C LYS A 340 -13.79 -7.21 12.31
N GLN A 341 -15.00 -7.75 12.45
CA GLN A 341 -15.37 -8.70 13.52
C GLN A 341 -14.89 -10.14 13.24
N LYS A 342 -14.79 -10.57 11.98
CA LYS A 342 -14.29 -11.90 11.60
C LYS A 342 -12.77 -11.99 11.64
N THR A 343 -12.07 -10.92 11.24
CA THR A 343 -10.59 -10.84 11.26
C THR A 343 -10.03 -10.43 12.61
N GLY A 344 -10.71 -10.77 13.71
CA GLY A 344 -10.62 -10.10 15.01
C GLY A 344 -9.21 -9.91 15.58
N THR A 345 -8.58 -8.77 15.25
CA THR A 345 -7.64 -7.91 15.99
C THR A 345 -7.34 -6.72 15.05
N GLU A 346 -7.11 -5.51 15.55
CA GLU A 346 -6.59 -4.42 14.70
C GLU A 346 -5.14 -4.73 14.36
N LYS A 347 -4.80 -4.80 13.06
CA LYS A 347 -3.43 -5.06 12.64
C LYS A 347 -2.50 -3.99 13.20
N THR A 348 -1.39 -4.40 13.78
CA THR A 348 -0.40 -3.45 14.31
C THR A 348 0.28 -2.68 13.17
N GLU A 349 0.93 -1.55 13.49
CA GLU A 349 1.78 -0.84 12.52
C GLU A 349 2.87 -1.75 11.94
N GLU A 350 3.38 -2.68 12.77
CA GLU A 350 4.36 -3.70 12.39
C GLU A 350 3.78 -4.72 11.39
N GLU A 351 2.55 -5.21 11.61
CA GLU A 351 1.86 -6.11 10.68
C GLU A 351 1.51 -5.40 9.35
N MET A 352 1.13 -4.12 9.39
CA MET A 352 0.89 -3.32 8.18
C MET A 352 2.18 -3.05 7.39
N LEU A 353 3.29 -2.77 8.09
CA LEU A 353 4.61 -2.61 7.48
C LEU A 353 5.10 -3.93 6.86
N GLN A 354 4.91 -5.05 7.57
CA GLN A 354 5.26 -6.39 7.06
C GLN A 354 4.40 -6.78 5.85
N GLU A 355 3.13 -6.38 5.82
CA GLU A 355 2.25 -6.53 4.65
C GLU A 355 2.66 -5.68 3.45
N ALA A 356 3.10 -4.43 3.68
CA ALA A 356 3.62 -3.57 2.63
C ALA A 356 4.94 -4.12 2.05
N TYR A 357 5.88 -4.51 2.92
CA TYR A 357 7.17 -5.07 2.55
C TYR A 357 7.02 -6.41 1.79
N ALA A 358 6.16 -7.32 2.27
CA ALA A 358 5.88 -8.58 1.56
C ALA A 358 5.28 -8.34 0.17
N ARG A 359 4.39 -7.33 0.03
CA ARG A 359 3.79 -6.94 -1.25
C ARG A 359 4.81 -6.37 -2.22
N GLU A 360 5.70 -5.49 -1.77
CA GLU A 360 6.79 -4.93 -2.58
C GLU A 360 7.76 -6.02 -3.04
N ALA A 361 8.12 -6.93 -2.12
CA ALA A 361 8.93 -8.11 -2.39
C ALA A 361 8.27 -9.16 -3.32
N GLY A 362 6.96 -9.05 -3.57
CA GLY A 362 6.20 -10.01 -4.38
C GLY A 362 6.04 -11.40 -3.74
N VAL A 363 6.02 -11.47 -2.40
CA VAL A 363 5.86 -12.71 -1.61
C VAL A 363 4.63 -12.62 -0.70
N SER A 364 4.14 -13.76 -0.19
CA SER A 364 3.09 -13.73 0.82
C SER A 364 3.65 -13.44 2.21
N VAL A 365 2.84 -12.81 3.08
CA VAL A 365 3.22 -12.49 4.47
C VAL A 365 3.55 -13.74 5.27
N GLU A 366 2.78 -14.81 5.05
CA GLU A 366 2.97 -16.11 5.72
C GLU A 366 4.28 -16.77 5.30
N ASP A 367 4.65 -16.68 4.02
CA ASP A 367 5.93 -17.19 3.51
C ASP A 367 7.12 -16.41 4.06
N LEU A 368 7.02 -15.08 4.06
CA LEU A 368 8.06 -14.20 4.60
C LEU A 368 8.29 -14.49 6.09
N ARG A 369 7.21 -14.55 6.88
CA ARG A 369 7.27 -14.87 8.32
C ARG A 369 7.83 -16.27 8.57
N THR A 370 7.44 -17.24 7.75
CA THR A 370 7.96 -18.61 7.82
C THR A 370 9.47 -18.64 7.54
N TYR A 371 9.93 -17.90 6.52
CA TYR A 371 11.36 -17.76 6.22
C TYR A 371 12.13 -17.05 7.35
N GLN A 372 11.59 -15.96 7.92
CA GLN A 372 12.21 -15.23 9.02
C GLN A 372 12.39 -16.09 10.28
N ASN A 373 11.37 -16.88 10.64
CA ASN A 373 11.45 -17.86 11.73
C ASN A 373 12.53 -18.92 11.44
N PHE A 374 12.55 -19.47 10.22
CA PHE A 374 13.56 -20.43 9.78
C PHE A 374 14.98 -19.86 9.80
N TRP A 375 15.18 -18.62 9.33
CA TRP A 375 16.48 -17.94 9.38
C TRP A 375 16.97 -17.76 10.82
N SER A 376 16.06 -17.50 11.75
CA SER A 376 16.38 -17.38 13.18
C SER A 376 16.93 -18.69 13.77
N GLU A 377 16.55 -19.86 13.23
CA GLU A 377 17.20 -21.14 13.57
C GLU A 377 18.59 -21.26 12.92
N VAL A 378 18.74 -20.84 11.66
CA VAL A 378 19.98 -20.93 10.88
C VAL A 378 21.10 -20.06 11.46
N GLU A 379 20.80 -18.81 11.86
CA GLU A 379 21.78 -17.90 12.47
C GLU A 379 22.37 -18.47 13.78
N ASN A 380 21.62 -19.32 14.48
CA ASN A 380 22.02 -19.93 15.74
C ASN A 380 22.80 -21.26 15.59
N ILE A 381 23.15 -21.68 14.37
CA ILE A 381 23.97 -22.88 14.16
C ILE A 381 25.37 -22.68 14.74
N GLN A 382 25.69 -23.50 15.74
CA GLN A 382 26.99 -23.54 16.40
C GLN A 382 27.90 -24.61 15.80
N ASN A 383 29.17 -24.27 15.66
CA ASN A 383 30.22 -25.22 15.34
C ASN A 383 30.62 -25.98 16.63
N PRO A 384 30.47 -27.32 16.69
CA PRO A 384 30.77 -28.09 17.90
C PRO A 384 32.26 -28.16 18.26
N GLU A 385 33.16 -27.80 17.34
CA GLU A 385 34.62 -27.81 17.60
C GLU A 385 35.12 -26.52 18.27
N THR A 386 34.54 -25.37 17.89
CA THR A 386 34.92 -24.03 18.40
C THR A 386 33.98 -23.52 19.49
N ASN A 387 32.75 -24.05 19.56
CA ASN A 387 31.64 -23.53 20.34
C ASN A 387 31.24 -22.08 19.96
N GLU A 388 31.58 -21.64 18.75
CA GLU A 388 31.17 -20.37 18.16
C GLU A 388 30.05 -20.56 17.11
N ARG A 389 29.35 -19.49 16.74
CA ARG A 389 28.38 -19.53 15.63
C ARG A 389 29.13 -19.61 14.30
N VAL A 390 28.68 -20.48 13.40
CA VAL A 390 29.33 -20.66 12.08
C VAL A 390 29.38 -19.35 11.29
N LEU A 391 28.35 -18.51 11.41
CA LEU A 391 28.27 -17.19 10.79
C LEU A 391 29.31 -16.20 11.35
N GLU A 392 29.61 -16.22 12.64
CA GLU A 392 30.64 -15.35 13.23
C GLU A 392 32.06 -15.75 12.79
N GLU A 393 32.33 -17.05 12.67
CA GLU A 393 33.60 -17.53 12.12
C GLU A 393 33.78 -17.12 10.64
N LEU A 394 32.69 -17.07 9.86
CA LEU A 394 32.71 -16.55 8.49
C LEU A 394 32.92 -15.02 8.47
N ARG A 395 32.18 -14.25 9.30
CA ARG A 395 32.37 -12.81 9.50
C ARG A 395 33.82 -12.45 9.89
N ALA A 396 34.47 -13.24 10.74
CA ALA A 396 35.87 -13.06 11.09
C ALA A 396 36.82 -13.20 9.90
N ILE A 397 36.51 -14.10 8.96
CA ILE A 397 37.26 -14.30 7.71
C ILE A 397 36.97 -13.18 6.70
N PHE A 398 35.71 -12.75 6.54
CA PHE A 398 35.34 -11.63 5.68
C PHE A 398 36.08 -10.34 6.09
N ARG A 399 36.04 -10.00 7.38
CA ARG A 399 36.79 -8.86 7.95
C ARG A 399 38.30 -8.98 7.71
N LYS A 400 38.86 -10.18 7.76
CA LYS A 400 40.28 -10.43 7.45
C LYS A 400 40.58 -10.21 5.96
N ILE A 401 39.77 -10.74 5.05
CA ILE A 401 39.93 -10.56 3.60
C ILE A 401 39.84 -9.07 3.23
N ILE A 402 38.85 -8.36 3.77
CA ILE A 402 38.69 -6.91 3.61
C ILE A 402 39.94 -6.18 4.13
N ALA A 403 40.33 -6.40 5.39
CA ALA A 403 41.48 -5.73 5.99
C ALA A 403 42.80 -5.98 5.25
N GLU A 404 42.98 -7.16 4.64
CA GLU A 404 44.13 -7.46 3.80
C GLU A 404 44.07 -6.83 2.40
N ARG A 405 42.88 -6.42 1.93
CA ARG A 405 42.64 -5.78 0.62
C ARG A 405 42.50 -4.26 0.68
N MET A 406 42.28 -3.68 1.86
CA MET A 406 42.26 -2.24 2.05
C MET A 406 43.58 -1.60 1.59
N ALA A 407 43.47 -0.45 0.93
CA ALA A 407 44.62 0.37 0.58
C ALA A 407 45.37 0.81 1.84
N PRO A 408 46.72 0.79 1.83
CA PRO A 408 47.51 1.29 2.94
C PRO A 408 47.23 2.78 3.12
N ARG A 409 46.45 3.12 4.14
CA ARG A 409 46.22 4.52 4.53
C ARG A 409 47.56 5.13 4.94
N LEU A 410 48.14 5.92 4.05
CA LEU A 410 49.28 6.78 4.32
C LEU A 410 48.91 7.68 5.50
N ARG A 411 49.41 7.33 6.69
CA ARG A 411 49.36 8.25 7.83
C ARG A 411 50.21 9.46 7.44
N PRO A 412 49.76 10.70 7.73
CA PRO A 412 50.64 11.86 7.66
C PRO A 412 51.86 11.57 8.54
N LYS A 413 53.03 11.35 7.92
CA LYS A 413 54.27 11.25 8.68
C LYS A 413 54.54 12.64 9.25
N LEU A 414 54.88 12.73 10.53
CA LEU A 414 55.44 13.97 11.04
C LEU A 414 56.72 14.26 10.23
N PRO A 415 56.91 15.49 9.73
CA PRO A 415 58.06 15.79 8.91
C PRO A 415 59.37 15.42 9.60
N THR A 416 60.30 14.85 8.83
CA THR A 416 61.63 14.40 9.24
C THR A 416 62.69 15.38 8.75
N THR A 417 63.91 15.27 9.31
CA THR A 417 65.08 16.06 8.89
C THR A 417 65.63 15.65 7.53
N GLU A 418 65.29 14.44 7.06
CA GLU A 418 65.67 13.86 5.77
C GLU A 418 64.45 13.12 5.15
N GLY A 419 64.34 13.09 3.82
CA GLY A 419 63.27 12.41 3.08
C GLY A 419 63.22 12.83 1.60
N GLU A 420 62.45 12.13 0.76
CA GLU A 420 62.41 12.39 -0.68
C GLU A 420 61.51 13.57 -1.08
N ILE A 421 60.50 13.90 -0.26
CA ILE A 421 59.52 14.95 -0.55
C ILE A 421 59.67 16.12 0.43
N LEU A 422 59.81 17.35 -0.07
CA LEU A 422 59.76 18.56 0.75
C LEU A 422 58.31 18.92 1.11
N ALA A 423 57.81 18.34 2.19
CA ALA A 423 56.41 18.50 2.62
C ALA A 423 56.06 19.92 3.10
N ARG A 424 57.04 20.67 3.66
CA ARG A 424 56.80 22.02 4.20
C ARG A 424 57.79 23.07 3.69
N PRO A 425 57.67 23.53 2.43
CA PRO A 425 58.61 24.49 1.85
C PRO A 425 58.63 25.86 2.54
N ALA A 426 57.49 26.31 3.09
CA ALA A 426 57.43 27.57 3.84
C ALA A 426 58.20 27.48 5.18
N ASP A 427 57.96 26.41 5.95
CA ASP A 427 58.67 26.14 7.22
C ASP A 427 60.17 25.95 6.96
N ALA A 428 60.55 25.30 5.85
CA ALA A 428 61.94 25.13 5.44
C ALA A 428 62.66 26.48 5.23
N VAL A 429 62.05 27.39 4.47
CA VAL A 429 62.59 28.74 4.23
C VAL A 429 62.64 29.56 5.53
N ALA A 430 61.66 29.42 6.42
CA ALA A 430 61.65 30.09 7.72
C ALA A 430 62.76 29.56 8.64
N ALA A 431 62.94 28.25 8.71
CA ALA A 431 63.93 27.58 9.55
C ALA A 431 65.37 27.89 9.09
N ILE A 432 65.64 27.86 7.78
CA ILE A 432 66.93 28.27 7.21
C ILE A 432 67.24 29.73 7.55
N LYS A 433 66.25 30.64 7.43
CA LYS A 433 66.41 32.05 7.83
C LYS A 433 66.63 32.23 9.34
N ALA A 434 66.14 31.31 10.16
CA ALA A 434 66.38 31.26 11.60
C ALA A 434 67.70 30.58 11.99
N GLY A 435 68.49 30.09 11.02
CA GLY A 435 69.79 29.44 11.25
C GLY A 435 69.71 27.94 11.60
N ILE A 436 68.54 27.31 11.46
CA ILE A 436 68.35 25.87 11.69
C ILE A 436 68.86 25.12 10.46
N GLN A 437 69.90 24.30 10.59
CA GLN A 437 70.53 23.61 9.46
C GLN A 437 69.79 22.35 9.00
N GLU A 438 69.20 21.60 9.94
CA GLU A 438 68.45 20.37 9.67
C GLU A 438 66.98 20.54 10.10
N PRO A 439 66.16 21.27 9.34
CA PRO A 439 64.75 21.46 9.66
C PRO A 439 63.96 20.18 9.40
N ALA A 440 63.05 19.84 10.32
CA ALA A 440 62.10 18.75 10.15
C ALA A 440 60.97 19.18 9.19
N VAL A 441 61.18 19.00 7.88
CA VAL A 441 60.31 19.49 6.79
C VAL A 441 60.16 18.53 5.61
N TRP A 442 60.83 17.38 5.67
CA TRP A 442 60.82 16.34 4.64
C TRP A 442 59.84 15.22 5.00
N GLU A 443 59.42 14.42 4.03
CA GLU A 443 58.66 13.18 4.24
C GLU A 443 59.30 12.03 3.45
N THR A 444 59.39 10.85 4.09
CA THR A 444 59.95 9.63 3.49
C THR A 444 58.85 8.72 2.91
N VAL A 445 58.93 8.39 1.62
CA VAL A 445 57.96 7.53 0.93
C VAL A 445 58.37 6.06 1.03
N GLU A 446 57.64 5.28 1.83
CA GLU A 446 57.78 3.82 1.85
C GLU A 446 56.74 3.19 0.92
N VAL A 447 57.18 2.72 -0.25
CA VAL A 447 56.34 1.96 -1.18
C VAL A 447 56.41 0.47 -0.80
N HIS A 448 55.34 -0.06 -0.21
CA HIS A 448 55.17 -1.50 -0.06
C HIS A 448 54.48 -2.09 -1.29
N GLU A 449 55.26 -2.58 -2.26
CA GLU A 449 54.72 -3.46 -3.30
C GLU A 449 54.38 -4.83 -2.69
N LYS A 450 53.08 -5.08 -2.50
CA LYS A 450 52.53 -6.43 -2.35
C LYS A 450 51.85 -6.85 -3.65
N LEU A 451 52.64 -7.41 -4.57
CA LEU A 451 52.12 -8.20 -5.67
C LEU A 451 51.68 -9.57 -5.12
N LEU A 452 50.37 -9.72 -4.90
CA LEU A 452 49.70 -11.00 -4.73
C LEU A 452 48.71 -11.15 -5.89
N GLU A 453 48.77 -12.28 -6.61
CA GLU A 453 47.71 -12.69 -7.54
C GLU A 453 46.43 -12.97 -6.74
N ARG A 454 45.61 -11.94 -6.52
CA ARG A 454 44.31 -12.04 -5.85
C ARG A 454 43.18 -12.06 -6.86
N PHE A 455 42.23 -12.97 -6.66
CA PHE A 455 41.04 -13.08 -7.50
C PHE A 455 40.20 -11.80 -7.38
N GLY A 456 39.80 -11.20 -8.49
CA GLY A 456 38.93 -10.02 -8.49
C GLY A 456 37.45 -10.37 -8.30
N ASN A 457 37.05 -11.61 -8.57
CA ASN A 457 35.67 -12.10 -8.44
C ASN A 457 35.65 -13.50 -7.82
N PHE A 458 34.60 -13.80 -7.06
CA PHE A 458 34.36 -15.08 -6.40
C PHE A 458 32.91 -15.52 -6.59
N ASP A 459 32.70 -16.66 -7.24
CA ASP A 459 31.38 -17.21 -7.54
C ASP A 459 31.15 -18.50 -6.75
N VAL A 460 30.01 -18.61 -6.07
CA VAL A 460 29.59 -19.86 -5.41
C VAL A 460 28.22 -20.31 -5.92
N THR A 461 28.19 -21.46 -6.58
CA THR A 461 26.97 -22.14 -7.04
C THR A 461 26.65 -23.30 -6.10
N LEU A 462 25.48 -23.26 -5.45
CA LEU A 462 24.97 -24.31 -4.57
C LEU A 462 23.95 -25.16 -5.30
N VAL A 463 24.09 -26.49 -5.27
CA VAL A 463 23.24 -27.42 -6.02
C VAL A 463 22.60 -28.41 -5.05
N GLY A 464 21.30 -28.25 -4.78
CA GLY A 464 20.56 -29.01 -3.77
C GLY A 464 19.69 -30.14 -4.33
N ASP A 465 19.71 -31.29 -3.65
CA ASP A 465 18.95 -32.49 -4.03
C ASP A 465 17.47 -32.37 -3.65
N ARG A 466 16.58 -32.83 -4.54
CA ARG A 466 15.12 -32.91 -4.32
C ARG A 466 14.54 -34.33 -4.44
N SER A 467 15.40 -35.34 -4.47
CA SER A 467 14.98 -36.74 -4.46
C SER A 467 14.24 -37.12 -3.17
N GLY A 468 13.38 -38.14 -3.24
CA GLY A 468 12.52 -38.54 -2.12
C GLY A 468 13.27 -39.01 -0.86
N SER A 469 14.48 -39.52 -1.00
CA SER A 469 15.35 -39.93 0.13
C SER A 469 15.73 -38.77 1.05
N MET A 470 15.70 -37.54 0.54
CA MET A 470 15.92 -36.32 1.32
C MET A 470 14.84 -36.06 2.38
N GLN A 471 13.71 -36.76 2.36
CA GLN A 471 12.69 -36.72 3.43
C GLN A 471 13.05 -37.57 4.65
N GLU A 472 14.07 -38.43 4.57
CA GLU A 472 14.47 -39.30 5.67
C GLU A 472 15.19 -38.52 6.78
N SER A 473 15.00 -38.96 8.03
CA SER A 473 15.82 -38.56 9.17
C SER A 473 17.11 -39.38 9.24
N ASP A 474 18.18 -38.75 9.74
CA ASP A 474 19.39 -39.46 10.17
C ASP A 474 19.20 -40.21 11.51
N SER A 475 20.27 -40.84 12.01
CA SER A 475 20.25 -41.60 13.28
C SER A 475 19.91 -40.77 14.51
N ASP A 476 20.09 -39.45 14.42
CA ASP A 476 19.92 -38.50 15.52
C ASP A 476 18.56 -37.77 15.40
N GLY A 477 17.76 -38.12 14.36
CA GLY A 477 16.42 -37.60 14.10
C GLY A 477 16.37 -36.41 13.15
N ALA A 478 17.52 -35.87 12.69
CA ALA A 478 17.57 -34.69 11.85
C ALA A 478 17.18 -35.01 10.39
N VAL A 479 16.20 -34.29 9.85
CA VAL A 479 15.67 -34.53 8.48
C VAL A 479 16.61 -33.94 7.43
N LYS A 480 17.06 -34.76 6.48
CA LYS A 480 18.09 -34.38 5.49
C LYS A 480 17.74 -33.11 4.70
N ASN A 481 16.50 -32.96 4.22
CA ASN A 481 16.06 -31.77 3.47
C ASN A 481 15.96 -30.48 4.31
N VAL A 482 15.72 -30.59 5.62
CA VAL A 482 15.71 -29.45 6.54
C VAL A 482 17.14 -28.95 6.72
N GLU A 483 18.08 -29.85 6.99
CA GLU A 483 19.48 -29.49 7.20
C GLU A 483 20.17 -29.03 5.91
N GLN A 484 19.81 -29.61 4.75
CA GLN A 484 20.22 -29.09 3.44
C GLN A 484 19.78 -27.64 3.25
N ARG A 485 18.51 -27.33 3.53
CA ARG A 485 17.99 -25.95 3.45
C ARG A 485 18.73 -25.01 4.37
N LYS A 486 18.97 -25.41 5.63
CA LYS A 486 19.72 -24.60 6.60
C LYS A 486 21.14 -24.30 6.09
N ALA A 487 21.86 -25.29 5.58
CA ALA A 487 23.23 -25.13 5.09
C ALA A 487 23.32 -24.26 3.81
N ILE A 488 22.36 -24.40 2.89
CA ILE A 488 22.26 -23.53 1.70
C ILE A 488 21.92 -22.10 2.11
N ALA A 489 20.91 -21.89 2.95
CA ALA A 489 20.52 -20.55 3.41
C ALA A 489 21.66 -19.83 4.15
N LEU A 490 22.34 -20.53 5.07
CA LEU A 490 23.52 -20.02 5.77
C LEU A 490 24.60 -19.52 4.79
N THR A 491 24.86 -20.29 3.74
CA THR A 491 25.89 -19.94 2.74
C THR A 491 25.47 -18.74 1.89
N LEU A 492 24.23 -18.72 1.39
CA LEU A 492 23.73 -17.63 0.55
C LEU A 492 23.70 -16.30 1.32
N GLU A 493 23.21 -16.31 2.57
CA GLU A 493 23.13 -15.10 3.39
C GLU A 493 24.52 -14.62 3.83
N ALA A 494 25.40 -15.52 4.28
CA ALA A 494 26.75 -15.12 4.69
C ALA A 494 27.55 -14.48 3.54
N LEU A 495 27.43 -15.01 2.31
CA LEU A 495 28.11 -14.45 1.14
C LEU A 495 27.41 -13.18 0.60
N THR A 496 26.08 -13.06 0.76
CA THR A 496 25.36 -11.80 0.46
C THR A 496 25.74 -10.70 1.45
N GLU A 497 25.90 -11.03 2.73
CA GLU A 497 26.42 -10.13 3.77
C GLU A 497 27.85 -9.70 3.43
N PHE A 498 28.72 -10.63 3.03
CA PHE A 498 30.09 -10.32 2.59
C PHE A 498 30.12 -9.40 1.37
N SER A 499 29.24 -9.61 0.37
CA SER A 499 29.16 -8.71 -0.79
C SER A 499 28.77 -7.29 -0.39
N ARG A 500 27.84 -7.12 0.56
CA ARG A 500 27.47 -5.80 1.10
C ARG A 500 28.60 -5.14 1.88
N GLU A 501 29.31 -5.91 2.74
CA GLU A 501 30.50 -5.40 3.44
C GLU A 501 31.59 -4.94 2.45
N LEU A 502 31.71 -5.59 1.29
CA LEU A 502 32.64 -5.22 0.22
C LEU A 502 32.20 -3.95 -0.52
N ASP A 503 30.91 -3.80 -0.85
CA ASP A 503 30.36 -2.59 -1.48
C ASP A 503 30.58 -1.34 -0.61
N ASP A 504 30.36 -1.45 0.70
CA ASP A 504 30.55 -0.36 1.68
C ASP A 504 32.01 0.13 1.72
N VAL A 505 32.99 -0.74 1.45
CA VAL A 505 34.42 -0.42 1.47
C VAL A 505 35.07 -0.34 0.09
N HIS A 506 34.32 -0.56 -1.00
CA HIS A 506 34.85 -0.72 -2.37
C HIS A 506 35.84 0.39 -2.78
N ARG A 507 35.56 1.64 -2.40
CA ARG A 507 36.44 2.80 -2.70
C ARG A 507 37.79 2.80 -1.98
N ASP A 508 37.89 2.07 -0.87
CA ASP A 508 39.08 1.93 -0.04
C ASP A 508 39.86 0.63 -0.37
N LEU A 509 39.39 -0.22 -1.27
CA LEU A 509 40.08 -1.45 -1.70
C LEU A 509 41.17 -1.15 -2.74
N LEU A 510 42.31 -1.85 -2.64
CA LEU A 510 43.36 -1.84 -3.68
C LEU A 510 42.93 -2.55 -4.97
N TYR A 511 42.16 -3.62 -4.81
CA TYR A 511 41.68 -4.47 -5.87
C TYR A 511 40.25 -4.87 -5.54
N ASP A 512 39.37 -4.69 -6.53
CA ASP A 512 37.96 -5.00 -6.40
C ASP A 512 37.74 -6.48 -6.02
N LEU A 513 36.65 -6.74 -5.30
CA LEU A 513 36.19 -8.10 -5.00
C LEU A 513 34.68 -8.16 -5.11
N HIS A 514 34.19 -8.84 -6.15
CA HIS A 514 32.78 -9.15 -6.31
C HIS A 514 32.48 -10.56 -5.83
N VAL A 515 31.42 -10.74 -5.05
CA VAL A 515 31.01 -12.04 -4.49
C VAL A 515 29.61 -12.37 -4.99
N ARG A 516 29.52 -13.29 -5.97
CA ARG A 516 28.25 -13.69 -6.58
C ARG A 516 27.83 -15.06 -6.09
N THR A 517 26.57 -15.22 -5.76
CA THR A 517 25.99 -16.52 -5.38
C THR A 517 24.91 -16.96 -6.35
N GLU A 518 24.77 -18.27 -6.50
CA GLU A 518 23.80 -18.92 -7.37
C GLU A 518 23.27 -20.16 -6.66
N SER A 519 21.99 -20.49 -6.85
CA SER A 519 21.40 -21.71 -6.29
C SER A 519 20.59 -22.45 -7.34
N TRP A 520 20.85 -23.75 -7.46
CA TRP A 520 20.16 -24.70 -8.31
C TRP A 520 19.53 -25.82 -7.47
N ALA A 521 18.49 -26.43 -8.01
CA ALA A 521 18.01 -27.73 -7.58
C ALA A 521 18.19 -28.79 -8.66
N PHE A 522 18.17 -30.06 -8.25
CA PHE A 522 18.10 -31.22 -9.15
C PHE A 522 17.25 -32.34 -8.55
N GLY A 523 16.92 -33.33 -9.38
CA GLY A 523 16.05 -34.46 -9.04
C GLY A 523 15.75 -35.22 -10.33
N GLY A 524 14.47 -35.35 -10.68
CA GLY A 524 14.05 -35.70 -12.05
C GLY A 524 14.22 -34.52 -13.03
N ASP A 525 13.80 -34.73 -14.27
CA ASP A 525 13.99 -33.75 -15.36
C ASP A 525 13.21 -32.43 -15.20
N LYS A 526 12.17 -32.41 -14.35
CA LYS A 526 11.36 -31.22 -14.04
C LYS A 526 11.90 -30.45 -12.83
N GLU A 527 12.61 -31.14 -11.96
CA GLU A 527 13.12 -30.64 -10.68
C GLU A 527 14.46 -29.90 -10.86
N ILE A 528 15.14 -30.12 -11.99
CA ILE A 528 16.36 -29.39 -12.38
C ILE A 528 16.03 -27.97 -12.82
N GLY A 529 16.49 -26.98 -12.05
CA GLY A 529 16.32 -25.57 -12.37
C GLY A 529 17.06 -24.62 -11.43
N ILE A 530 17.14 -23.35 -11.85
CA ILE A 530 17.68 -22.25 -11.05
C ILE A 530 16.65 -21.83 -10.01
N LEU A 531 17.06 -21.73 -8.75
CA LEU A 531 16.29 -21.17 -7.64
C LEU A 531 16.67 -19.70 -7.37
N LYS A 532 17.96 -19.40 -7.48
CA LYS A 532 18.55 -18.06 -7.39
C LYS A 532 19.56 -17.90 -8.54
N PRO A 533 19.34 -17.00 -9.50
CA PRO A 533 20.33 -16.67 -10.53
C PRO A 533 21.66 -16.18 -9.92
N LEU A 534 22.74 -16.28 -10.71
CA LEU A 534 24.05 -15.78 -10.31
C LEU A 534 24.03 -14.25 -10.15
N SER A 535 24.09 -13.78 -8.91
CA SER A 535 24.07 -12.36 -8.55
C SER A 535 24.65 -12.12 -7.15
N GLU A 536 25.04 -10.89 -6.87
CA GLU A 536 25.56 -10.41 -5.58
C GLU A 536 24.44 -10.24 -4.55
N THR A 537 23.23 -9.96 -5.02
CA THR A 537 22.04 -9.78 -4.19
C THR A 537 21.28 -11.08 -3.95
N LEU A 538 20.58 -11.14 -2.83
CA LEU A 538 19.56 -12.13 -2.54
C LEU A 538 18.28 -11.37 -2.14
N THR A 539 17.21 -11.58 -2.91
CA THR A 539 15.88 -10.98 -2.70
C THR A 539 14.99 -11.89 -1.85
N GLU A 540 13.95 -11.32 -1.22
CA GLU A 540 12.95 -12.09 -0.46
C GLU A 540 12.24 -13.15 -1.31
N LYS A 541 12.01 -12.86 -2.59
CA LYS A 541 11.43 -13.80 -3.53
C LYS A 541 12.32 -15.01 -3.75
N GLU A 542 13.64 -14.81 -3.86
CA GLU A 542 14.63 -15.89 -3.98
C GLU A 542 14.80 -16.65 -2.65
N ARG A 543 14.82 -15.96 -1.50
CA ARG A 543 14.79 -16.58 -0.16
C ARG A 543 13.65 -17.58 -0.02
N VAL A 544 12.43 -17.12 -0.31
CA VAL A 544 11.20 -17.93 -0.24
C VAL A 544 11.22 -19.05 -1.30
N ALA A 545 11.69 -18.79 -2.51
CA ALA A 545 11.81 -19.82 -3.56
C ALA A 545 12.77 -20.94 -3.15
N VAL A 546 13.99 -20.61 -2.71
CA VAL A 546 14.99 -21.57 -2.23
C VAL A 546 14.43 -22.39 -1.06
N TYR A 547 13.83 -21.73 -0.06
CA TYR A 547 13.27 -22.39 1.13
C TYR A 547 12.11 -23.35 0.80
N LYS A 548 11.21 -22.96 -0.11
CA LYS A 548 10.08 -23.79 -0.52
C LYS A 548 10.51 -24.95 -1.41
N THR A 549 11.22 -24.66 -2.49
CA THR A 549 11.54 -25.66 -3.52
C THR A 549 12.47 -26.75 -3.00
N LEU A 550 13.39 -26.45 -2.07
CA LEU A 550 14.21 -27.47 -1.41
C LEU A 550 13.50 -28.19 -0.24
N GLY A 551 12.33 -27.73 0.19
CA GLY A 551 11.46 -28.47 1.11
C GLY A 551 10.55 -29.45 0.37
N ASP A 552 10.15 -29.08 -0.85
CA ASP A 552 9.39 -29.91 -1.78
C ASP A 552 10.30 -30.94 -2.47
N THR A 553 10.34 -32.14 -1.91
CA THR A 553 11.26 -33.23 -2.30
C THR A 553 10.45 -34.43 -2.81
N HIS A 554 10.01 -34.35 -4.07
CA HIS A 554 9.18 -35.33 -4.76
C HIS A 554 9.89 -36.03 -5.93
N GLY A 555 11.22 -35.89 -6.05
CA GLY A 555 11.97 -36.50 -7.15
C GLY A 555 12.15 -38.02 -6.97
N ASP A 556 11.71 -38.80 -7.96
CA ASP A 556 11.97 -40.25 -8.02
C ASP A 556 13.40 -40.60 -8.52
N GLU A 557 14.17 -39.59 -8.94
CA GLU A 557 15.49 -39.72 -9.58
C GLU A 557 16.48 -38.66 -9.06
N THR A 558 17.76 -38.88 -9.30
CA THR A 558 18.90 -38.09 -8.81
C THR A 558 19.80 -37.72 -10.00
N LYS A 559 19.30 -36.87 -10.92
CA LYS A 559 19.99 -36.45 -12.17
C LYS A 559 20.92 -35.25 -11.97
N ASP A 560 21.83 -35.36 -10.99
CA ASP A 560 22.89 -34.38 -10.71
C ASP A 560 23.74 -34.01 -11.94
N PHE A 561 24.09 -35.00 -12.77
CA PHE A 561 24.85 -34.83 -14.00
C PHE A 561 24.22 -33.82 -14.97
N LYS A 562 22.90 -33.83 -15.12
CA LYS A 562 22.19 -32.88 -15.99
C LYS A 562 22.16 -31.47 -15.40
N ALA A 563 22.18 -31.33 -14.08
CA ALA A 563 22.33 -30.02 -13.43
C ALA A 563 23.74 -29.46 -13.68
N LEU A 564 24.79 -30.29 -13.54
CA LEU A 564 26.17 -29.90 -13.88
C LEU A 564 26.32 -29.52 -15.37
N GLU A 565 25.68 -30.25 -16.29
CA GLU A 565 25.67 -29.90 -17.71
C GLU A 565 25.00 -28.53 -17.95
N ARG A 566 23.81 -28.29 -17.38
CA ARG A 566 23.13 -26.99 -17.51
C ARG A 566 23.89 -25.83 -16.86
N ILE A 567 24.59 -26.06 -15.74
CA ILE A 567 25.46 -25.07 -15.10
C ILE A 567 26.69 -24.78 -15.97
N LYS A 568 27.30 -25.80 -16.58
CA LYS A 568 28.41 -25.63 -17.53
C LYS A 568 28.00 -24.78 -18.73
N ASP A 569 26.81 -25.05 -19.27
CA ASP A 569 26.26 -24.37 -20.44
C ASP A 569 25.71 -22.96 -20.12
N SER A 570 25.46 -22.64 -18.85
CA SER A 570 25.03 -21.30 -18.42
C SER A 570 26.18 -20.33 -18.10
N ILE A 571 27.43 -20.80 -18.02
CA ILE A 571 28.61 -19.95 -17.78
C ILE A 571 28.97 -19.19 -19.08
N PRO A 572 28.96 -17.85 -19.09
CA PRO A 572 29.36 -17.06 -20.26
C PRO A 572 30.83 -17.25 -20.63
N GLU A 573 31.17 -17.13 -21.91
CA GLU A 573 32.55 -17.24 -22.40
C GLU A 573 33.50 -16.20 -21.77
N GLU A 574 32.98 -15.02 -21.41
CA GLU A 574 33.74 -14.02 -20.65
C GLU A 574 34.15 -14.52 -19.26
N ASP A 575 33.25 -15.18 -18.53
CA ASP A 575 33.59 -15.75 -17.21
C ASP A 575 34.51 -16.97 -17.36
N TRP A 576 34.41 -17.75 -18.44
CA TRP A 576 35.42 -18.77 -18.78
C TRP A 576 36.82 -18.17 -18.98
N GLN A 577 36.95 -17.05 -19.70
CA GLN A 577 38.23 -16.35 -19.85
C GLN A 577 38.72 -15.80 -18.50
N ARG A 578 37.84 -15.27 -17.65
CA ARG A 578 38.20 -14.74 -16.32
C ARG A 578 38.66 -15.84 -15.37
N ILE A 579 38.14 -17.07 -15.49
CA ILE A 579 38.64 -18.25 -14.76
C ILE A 579 40.04 -18.63 -15.25
N ALA A 580 40.24 -18.70 -16.57
CA ALA A 580 41.56 -19.01 -17.17
C ALA A 580 42.63 -17.97 -16.79
N ASP A 581 42.27 -16.69 -16.73
CA ASP A 581 43.12 -15.56 -16.30
C ASP A 581 43.36 -15.51 -14.78
N LYS A 582 42.80 -16.43 -13.98
CA LYS A 582 42.74 -16.38 -12.49
C LYS A 582 42.10 -15.11 -11.92
N LYS A 583 41.27 -14.40 -12.68
CA LYS A 583 40.52 -13.21 -12.22
C LYS A 583 39.22 -13.58 -11.51
N LEU A 584 38.64 -14.72 -11.85
CA LEU A 584 37.44 -15.30 -11.25
C LEU A 584 37.75 -16.67 -10.64
N ARG A 585 37.43 -16.87 -9.35
CA ARG A 585 37.41 -18.20 -8.69
C ARG A 585 35.95 -18.65 -8.58
N LYS A 586 35.55 -19.68 -9.34
CA LYS A 586 34.19 -20.27 -9.27
C LYS A 586 34.20 -21.62 -8.58
N ILE A 587 33.24 -21.83 -7.68
CA ILE A 587 33.03 -23.05 -6.92
C ILE A 587 31.60 -23.55 -7.14
N ILE A 588 31.45 -24.85 -7.36
CA ILE A 588 30.16 -25.55 -7.43
C ILE A 588 30.14 -26.58 -6.29
N ILE A 589 29.18 -26.46 -5.38
CA ILE A 589 28.99 -27.36 -4.25
C ILE A 589 27.70 -28.15 -4.49
N VAL A 590 27.82 -29.47 -4.66
CA VAL A 590 26.67 -30.38 -4.86
C VAL A 590 26.37 -31.09 -3.55
N LEU A 591 25.13 -30.98 -3.10
CA LEU A 591 24.59 -31.68 -1.93
C LEU A 591 23.74 -32.85 -2.41
N SER A 592 23.92 -34.06 -1.85
CA SER A 592 23.07 -35.22 -2.12
C SER A 592 23.16 -36.23 -0.98
N ASP A 593 22.10 -36.98 -0.72
CA ASP A 593 22.09 -38.08 0.25
C ASP A 593 22.22 -39.48 -0.37
N GLY A 594 22.43 -39.58 -1.69
CA GLY A 594 22.35 -40.85 -2.42
C GLY A 594 23.31 -40.99 -3.61
N ASN A 595 23.00 -41.98 -4.47
CA ASN A 595 23.72 -42.21 -5.72
C ASN A 595 23.14 -41.34 -6.84
N SER A 596 24.01 -40.77 -7.67
CA SER A 596 23.63 -40.28 -9.00
C SER A 596 22.93 -41.37 -9.81
N SER A 597 21.89 -41.00 -10.57
CA SER A 597 21.26 -41.90 -11.54
C SER A 597 22.19 -42.26 -12.71
N ASP A 598 23.24 -41.49 -12.97
CA ASP A 598 24.37 -41.86 -13.83
C ASP A 598 25.69 -41.30 -13.26
N GLN A 599 26.32 -42.09 -12.39
CA GLN A 599 27.61 -41.76 -11.77
C GLN A 599 28.72 -41.48 -12.81
N THR A 600 28.68 -42.12 -13.99
CA THR A 600 29.72 -41.93 -15.02
C THR A 600 29.53 -40.58 -15.73
N ALA A 601 28.28 -40.20 -16.02
CA ALA A 601 27.97 -38.87 -16.54
C ALA A 601 28.30 -37.77 -15.52
N ALA A 602 27.99 -37.96 -14.24
CA ALA A 602 28.31 -37.01 -13.17
C ALA A 602 29.83 -36.80 -13.03
N GLN A 603 30.61 -37.89 -12.97
CA GLN A 603 32.08 -37.84 -12.99
C GLN A 603 32.64 -37.11 -14.21
N LYS A 604 32.08 -37.37 -15.40
CA LYS A 604 32.49 -36.72 -16.65
C LYS A 604 32.20 -35.22 -16.61
N ALA A 605 30.99 -34.80 -16.22
CA ALA A 605 30.60 -33.40 -16.15
C ALA A 605 31.43 -32.62 -15.11
N ALA A 606 31.66 -33.20 -13.93
CA ALA A 606 32.53 -32.63 -12.91
C ALA A 606 33.99 -32.50 -13.40
N LYS A 607 34.50 -33.48 -14.16
CA LYS A 607 35.83 -33.40 -14.77
C LYS A 607 35.92 -32.30 -15.83
N GLU A 608 34.95 -32.18 -16.73
CA GLU A 608 34.91 -31.14 -17.77
C GLU A 608 34.92 -29.71 -17.16
N LEU A 609 34.26 -29.51 -16.02
CA LEU A 609 34.29 -28.26 -15.26
C LEU A 609 35.66 -28.00 -14.61
N ARG A 610 36.25 -29.02 -13.97
CA ARG A 610 37.58 -28.93 -13.32
C ARG A 610 38.72 -28.73 -14.31
N ASP A 611 38.68 -29.38 -15.47
CA ASP A 611 39.67 -29.23 -16.55
C ASP A 611 39.69 -27.78 -17.10
N ARG A 612 38.63 -26.99 -16.84
CA ARG A 612 38.55 -25.55 -17.13
C ARG A 612 38.78 -24.63 -15.91
N GLY A 613 39.21 -25.16 -14.76
CA GLY A 613 39.56 -24.38 -13.57
C GLY A 613 38.43 -24.12 -12.56
N VAL A 614 37.24 -24.69 -12.74
CA VAL A 614 36.14 -24.60 -11.74
C VAL A 614 36.35 -25.63 -10.63
N ILE A 615 36.23 -25.20 -9.38
CA ILE A 615 36.28 -26.11 -8.23
C ILE A 615 34.90 -26.77 -8.09
N VAL A 616 34.82 -28.10 -8.23
CA VAL A 616 33.56 -28.85 -8.05
C VAL A 616 33.70 -29.75 -6.83
N VAL A 617 32.88 -29.56 -5.81
CA VAL A 617 32.92 -30.29 -4.53
C VAL A 617 31.59 -31.00 -4.30
N GLY A 618 31.63 -32.30 -3.99
CA GLY A 618 30.44 -33.07 -3.61
C GLY A 618 30.37 -33.25 -2.10
N VAL A 619 29.23 -32.98 -1.46
CA VAL A 619 29.02 -33.16 -0.02
C VAL A 619 27.83 -34.09 0.23
N GLY A 620 28.16 -35.28 0.74
CA GLY A 620 27.25 -36.40 0.93
C GLY A 620 26.58 -36.31 2.29
N ILE A 621 25.25 -36.38 2.33
CA ILE A 621 24.47 -36.20 3.54
C ILE A 621 24.23 -37.57 4.19
N THR A 622 24.73 -37.73 5.42
CA THR A 622 24.78 -39.00 6.18
C THR A 622 25.58 -40.11 5.49
N LYS A 623 25.56 -41.31 6.09
CA LYS A 623 26.16 -42.53 5.52
C LYS A 623 25.54 -42.96 4.19
N SER A 624 24.30 -42.56 3.88
CA SER A 624 23.69 -42.85 2.57
C SER A 624 24.40 -42.09 1.44
N GLY A 625 24.84 -40.85 1.69
CA GLY A 625 25.61 -40.03 0.75
C GLY A 625 27.08 -40.46 0.55
N ALA A 626 27.53 -41.57 1.13
CA ALA A 626 28.93 -41.99 1.08
C ALA A 626 29.48 -42.16 -0.35
N ALA A 627 28.61 -42.53 -1.31
CA ALA A 627 28.99 -42.72 -2.70
C ALA A 627 29.45 -41.44 -3.42
N ILE A 628 29.14 -40.25 -2.87
CA ILE A 628 29.60 -38.98 -3.43
C ILE A 628 31.13 -38.87 -3.46
N THR A 629 31.82 -39.56 -2.54
CA THR A 629 33.29 -39.62 -2.50
C THR A 629 33.88 -40.20 -3.78
N THR A 630 33.20 -41.20 -4.37
CA THR A 630 33.56 -41.80 -5.66
C THR A 630 33.04 -40.98 -6.83
N THR A 631 31.81 -40.46 -6.75
CA THR A 631 31.19 -39.69 -7.86
C THR A 631 31.88 -38.34 -8.10
N TYR A 632 32.30 -37.67 -7.03
CA TYR A 632 32.94 -36.35 -7.07
C TYR A 632 34.42 -36.39 -6.70
N ALA A 633 35.08 -37.55 -6.79
CA ALA A 633 36.52 -37.66 -6.58
C ALA A 633 37.32 -36.63 -7.42
N PRO A 634 38.39 -36.01 -6.89
CA PRO A 634 38.93 -36.19 -5.53
C PRO A 634 38.16 -35.42 -4.45
N ASP A 635 37.39 -34.38 -4.82
CA ASP A 635 36.77 -33.42 -3.91
C ASP A 635 35.39 -33.87 -3.36
N GLY A 636 35.21 -35.18 -3.15
CA GLY A 636 33.99 -35.72 -2.53
C GLY A 636 34.16 -35.87 -1.01
N ARG A 637 33.24 -35.29 -0.23
CA ARG A 637 33.24 -35.29 1.25
C ARG A 637 31.93 -35.86 1.77
N VAL A 638 31.93 -36.42 2.99
CA VAL A 638 30.72 -36.95 3.65
C VAL A 638 30.51 -36.22 4.97
N CYS A 639 29.29 -35.75 5.20
CA CYS A 639 28.82 -35.23 6.47
C CYS A 639 28.08 -36.35 7.19
N GLU A 640 28.69 -37.02 8.18
CA GLU A 640 28.12 -38.23 8.79
C GLU A 640 26.74 -38.02 9.45
N LYS A 641 26.47 -36.80 9.92
CA LYS A 641 25.22 -36.38 10.57
C LYS A 641 24.59 -35.23 9.80
N ALA A 642 23.29 -35.29 9.52
CA ALA A 642 22.60 -34.23 8.78
C ALA A 642 22.69 -32.89 9.52
N GLY A 643 22.50 -32.88 10.85
CA GLY A 643 22.58 -31.67 11.67
C GLY A 643 23.96 -30.98 11.73
N GLN A 644 25.01 -31.58 11.16
CA GLN A 644 26.34 -30.96 11.05
C GLN A 644 26.59 -30.32 9.67
N LEU A 645 25.66 -30.44 8.71
CA LEU A 645 25.86 -30.02 7.32
C LEU A 645 26.12 -28.52 7.18
N GLY A 646 25.48 -27.68 8.01
CA GLY A 646 25.75 -26.24 8.06
C GLY A 646 27.20 -25.92 8.46
N THR A 647 27.74 -26.62 9.45
CA THR A 647 29.15 -26.50 9.86
C THR A 647 30.10 -27.05 8.80
N THR A 648 29.76 -28.17 8.15
CA THR A 648 30.55 -28.73 7.04
C THR A 648 30.67 -27.78 5.87
N LEU A 649 29.56 -27.14 5.45
CA LEU A 649 29.58 -26.13 4.39
C LEU A 649 30.31 -24.86 4.82
N GLY A 650 30.09 -24.41 6.06
CA GLY A 650 30.86 -23.33 6.66
C GLY A 650 32.37 -23.59 6.55
N ASN A 651 32.85 -24.74 7.02
CA ASN A 651 34.28 -25.08 6.98
C ASN A 651 34.84 -25.23 5.55
N LEU A 652 34.05 -25.74 4.61
CA LEU A 652 34.39 -25.80 3.18
C LEU A 652 34.54 -24.38 2.58
N LEU A 653 33.65 -23.45 2.90
CA LEU A 653 33.80 -22.05 2.50
C LEU A 653 35.07 -21.43 3.10
N LYS A 654 35.33 -21.64 4.41
CA LYS A 654 36.56 -21.17 5.08
C LYS A 654 37.83 -21.71 4.44
N GLU A 655 37.80 -22.89 3.82
CA GLU A 655 38.92 -23.46 3.08
C GLU A 655 39.21 -22.67 1.81
N HIS A 656 38.19 -22.43 0.98
CA HIS A 656 38.38 -21.78 -0.33
C HIS A 656 38.39 -20.24 -0.30
N LEU A 657 37.88 -19.61 0.77
CA LEU A 657 37.94 -18.16 1.00
C LEU A 657 39.33 -17.68 1.44
N LYS A 658 40.20 -18.55 1.97
CA LYS A 658 41.50 -18.18 2.56
C LYS A 658 42.50 -17.53 1.60
N ASP A 659 42.36 -17.76 0.29
CA ASP A 659 43.27 -17.22 -0.74
C ASP A 659 42.66 -16.04 -1.52
N LEU A 660 41.54 -15.47 -1.04
CA LEU A 660 40.99 -14.20 -1.54
C LEU A 660 41.69 -13.02 -0.87
#